data_AF-A0A6N2LBP3-F1
#
_entry.id   AF-A0A6N2LBP3-F1
#
_cell.length_a   1.000
_cell.length_b   1.000
_cell.length_c   1.000
_cell.angle_alpha   90.00
_cell.angle_beta   90.00
_cell.angle_gamma   90.00
#
_symmetry.space_group_name_H-M   'P 1'
#
loop_
_entity.id
_entity.type
_entity.pdbx_description
1 polymer ?
#
loop_
_entity_poly.entity_id
_entity_poly.type
_entity_poly.pdbx_seq_one_letter_code
_entity_poly.pdbx_strand_id
1 'polypeptide(L)'
;MEIWTSFMNPKLSTRFSSIVEKQLKQRKLKLIEKIELKEFSFGSCPPSLGLHGTCWSTSGDQRIMNLGFDWDTSDMSILLLAKLAKPLMGTARIVINSLHIKGELLLMPVFDGRAVLYSFVSTPDVRIGVAFGSGGSQSLPATELPGVSSWLVKVFTDTLIKTMVEPHRRCYSLPAVDLRKKAVGGIVYVSVISASNLSRSKLRGSPPRREQSSSLNGSLVENFDDNNLRTFVEVELGQLTRRTAVSPGSSPRWDSTFNMVLHEETGTLRLHLYNCPPNSVKFDFLAKCEIKMKYAADDSTAFWAIGHDSGVIAKHAEFCGKEVEMVVPFEGVTSGELTVKLVVKEWQFSDGSLSLNKFNGSSRKSTYSSSSPLSRTGRKINVAIMEGKDLISSGKCDPYVKLQYGKVLQKTRTAHTSNPFWNQKFEFDEIVDDGCLKIKCYSEEMFGDENIGSARVNLEGLLEGSIRDIWVPLEKVNSGELRLQIDAVRVNDAEGSRGSVSGSFNGWIELILVEAKDLIAADIIGTSDPYVRVQYGGLKKRTKVMYRTLNPQWNQTLEFPDDGSPLELHVKDHNALLPTSNIGDCVVEYQGLPPNQMYEKWIPLQGVKRGEIHVRITRKVPELQTRSSLEADASLTKSHQISNQMKQFLIKFQSLIEDGSLEGLSTALSEMQSLEDIQEEYMVQLETEQMLLLNKIKELGQEVMSSSSSLSRRSSRF
;
A
#
# COMPACT_ATOMS: atom_id res chain seq x y z
N MET A 1 -32.82 -6.42 6.53
CA MET A 1 -32.65 -5.04 7.05
C MET A 1 -31.42 -4.95 7.96
N GLU A 2 -31.27 -5.80 8.97
CA GLU A 2 -30.15 -5.73 9.94
C GLU A 2 -28.75 -5.87 9.31
N ILE A 3 -28.58 -6.77 8.33
CA ILE A 3 -27.31 -6.93 7.60
C ILE A 3 -26.92 -5.64 6.85
N TRP A 4 -27.90 -4.89 6.36
CA TRP A 4 -27.66 -3.66 5.62
C TRP A 4 -27.10 -2.57 6.54
N THR A 5 -27.80 -2.27 7.63
CA THR A 5 -27.43 -1.20 8.56
C THR A 5 -26.15 -1.52 9.34
N SER A 6 -25.97 -2.77 9.77
CA SER A 6 -24.87 -3.15 10.66
C SER A 6 -23.59 -3.54 9.94
N PHE A 7 -23.66 -4.03 8.70
CA PHE A 7 -22.50 -4.60 8.00
C PHE A 7 -22.25 -4.00 6.61
N MET A 8 -23.25 -3.96 5.74
CA MET A 8 -23.05 -3.56 4.34
C MET A 8 -22.92 -2.05 4.17
N ASN A 9 -23.79 -1.26 4.81
CA ASN A 9 -23.82 0.19 4.67
C ASN A 9 -22.50 0.84 5.11
N PRO A 10 -21.93 0.59 6.31
CA PRO A 10 -20.67 1.22 6.71
C PRO A 10 -19.50 0.93 5.76
N LYS A 11 -19.39 -0.32 5.29
CA LYS A 11 -18.35 -0.77 4.37
C LYS A 11 -18.51 -0.15 2.98
N LEU A 12 -19.73 -0.16 2.44
CA LEU A 12 -20.02 0.42 1.13
C LEU A 12 -19.91 1.95 1.17
N SER A 13 -20.45 2.64 2.17
CA SER A 13 -20.34 4.09 2.30
C SER A 13 -18.89 4.57 2.33
N THR A 14 -18.03 3.91 3.11
CA THR A 14 -16.61 4.25 3.16
C THR A 14 -15.94 4.07 1.79
N ARG A 15 -16.20 2.94 1.13
CA ARG A 15 -15.63 2.62 -0.19
C ARG A 15 -16.10 3.59 -1.27
N PHE A 16 -17.40 3.86 -1.33
CA PHE A 16 -18.00 4.74 -2.33
C PHE A 16 -17.66 6.21 -2.08
N SER A 17 -17.52 6.64 -0.83
CA SER A 17 -17.04 7.98 -0.48
C SER A 17 -15.69 8.28 -1.13
N SER A 18 -14.71 7.38 -1.00
CA SER A 18 -13.40 7.53 -1.64
C SER A 18 -13.48 7.54 -3.17
N ILE A 19 -14.31 6.68 -3.76
CA ILE A 19 -14.52 6.62 -5.22
C ILE A 19 -15.11 7.94 -5.73
N VAL A 20 -16.14 8.45 -5.06
CA VAL A 20 -16.80 9.71 -5.41
C VAL A 20 -15.83 10.87 -5.29
N GLU A 21 -15.08 10.95 -4.20
CA GLU A 21 -14.07 12.01 -4.02
C GLU A 21 -13.03 12.01 -5.14
N LYS A 22 -12.54 10.82 -5.53
CA LYS A 22 -11.58 10.65 -6.64
C LYS A 22 -12.18 11.07 -7.99
N GLN A 23 -13.40 10.63 -8.31
CA GLN A 23 -14.05 10.97 -9.58
C GLN A 23 -14.38 12.46 -9.69
N LEU A 24 -14.81 13.08 -8.59
CA LEU A 24 -15.10 14.50 -8.52
C LEU A 24 -13.85 15.37 -8.72
N LYS A 25 -12.67 14.93 -8.23
CA LYS A 25 -11.39 15.62 -8.49
C LYS A 25 -10.99 15.57 -9.97
N GLN A 26 -11.30 14.47 -10.67
CA GLN A 26 -10.91 14.24 -12.06
C GLN A 26 -11.83 14.92 -13.08
N ARG A 27 -13.14 14.98 -12.81
CA ARG A 27 -14.16 15.49 -13.75
C ARG A 27 -14.71 16.83 -13.29
N LYS A 28 -13.98 17.93 -13.50
CA LYS A 28 -14.43 19.28 -13.09
C LYS A 28 -15.46 19.89 -14.04
N LEU A 29 -16.48 20.56 -13.50
CA LEU A 29 -17.41 21.37 -14.29
C LEU A 29 -16.84 22.77 -14.54
N LYS A 30 -17.16 23.40 -15.67
CA LYS A 30 -16.72 24.79 -15.97
C LYS A 30 -17.19 25.80 -14.91
N LEU A 31 -18.33 25.55 -14.25
CA LEU A 31 -18.93 26.42 -13.25
C LEU A 31 -18.43 26.15 -11.81
N ILE A 32 -17.66 25.08 -11.61
CA ILE A 32 -17.20 24.64 -10.28
C ILE A 32 -15.67 24.63 -10.26
N GLU A 33 -15.08 25.53 -9.47
CA GLU A 33 -13.63 25.64 -9.30
C GLU A 33 -13.08 24.45 -8.49
N LYS A 34 -13.81 24.10 -7.42
CA LYS A 34 -13.48 23.03 -6.48
C LYS A 34 -14.76 22.41 -5.92
N ILE A 35 -14.78 21.10 -5.74
CA ILE A 35 -15.85 20.39 -5.06
C ILE A 35 -15.24 19.46 -4.00
N GLU A 36 -15.85 19.42 -2.82
CA GLU A 36 -15.40 18.61 -1.70
C GLU A 36 -16.57 17.79 -1.17
N LEU A 37 -16.34 16.50 -0.95
CA LEU A 37 -17.27 15.62 -0.24
C LEU A 37 -17.14 15.91 1.27
N LYS A 38 -18.25 16.24 1.93
CA LYS A 38 -18.31 16.50 3.37
C LYS A 38 -18.95 15.37 4.16
N GLU A 39 -20.00 14.77 3.60
CA GLU A 39 -20.74 13.69 4.24
C GLU A 39 -21.19 12.69 3.19
N PHE A 40 -21.21 11.41 3.55
CA PHE A 40 -21.64 10.33 2.67
C PHE A 40 -22.36 9.24 3.48
N SER A 41 -23.66 9.05 3.20
CA SER A 41 -24.49 7.99 3.78
C SER A 41 -25.44 7.43 2.72
N PHE A 42 -25.54 6.11 2.62
CA PHE A 42 -26.52 5.44 1.75
C PHE A 42 -27.89 5.21 2.40
N GLY A 43 -28.02 5.51 3.70
CA GLY A 43 -29.27 5.31 4.42
C GLY A 43 -29.51 3.93 4.99
N SER A 44 -30.71 3.76 5.56
CA SER A 44 -31.14 2.50 6.16
C SER A 44 -31.84 1.55 5.20
N CYS A 45 -32.24 2.04 4.01
CA CYS A 45 -32.98 1.24 3.00
C CYS A 45 -32.03 0.46 2.05
N PRO A 46 -32.01 -0.89 2.10
CA PRO A 46 -31.21 -1.71 1.20
C PRO A 46 -31.80 -1.77 -0.23
N PRO A 47 -30.98 -2.12 -1.23
CA PRO A 47 -31.48 -2.49 -2.56
C PRO A 47 -32.32 -3.76 -2.48
N SER A 48 -33.37 -3.82 -3.30
CA SER A 48 -34.14 -5.03 -3.53
C SER A 48 -33.53 -5.86 -4.65
N LEU A 49 -33.44 -7.17 -4.42
CA LEU A 49 -32.77 -8.13 -5.28
C LEU A 49 -33.74 -9.26 -5.65
N GLY A 50 -33.90 -9.54 -6.93
CA GLY A 50 -34.61 -10.71 -7.43
C GLY A 50 -36.14 -10.67 -7.33
N LEU A 51 -36.72 -9.52 -6.96
CA LEU A 51 -38.19 -9.36 -6.83
C LEU A 51 -38.97 -9.67 -8.13
N HIS A 52 -38.34 -9.46 -9.28
CA HIS A 52 -38.92 -9.72 -10.60
C HIS A 52 -38.39 -11.01 -11.26
N GLY A 53 -37.67 -11.84 -10.51
CA GLY A 53 -37.13 -13.13 -10.97
C GLY A 53 -35.62 -13.24 -10.75
N THR A 54 -35.20 -14.44 -10.37
CA THR A 54 -33.80 -14.87 -10.38
C THR A 54 -33.72 -16.05 -11.33
N CYS A 55 -32.88 -15.99 -12.36
CA CYS A 55 -32.71 -17.13 -13.26
C CYS A 55 -31.24 -17.57 -13.29
N TRP A 56 -31.06 -18.88 -13.19
CA TRP A 56 -29.75 -19.51 -13.35
C TRP A 56 -29.63 -20.03 -14.78
N SER A 57 -28.49 -19.75 -15.41
CA SER A 57 -28.09 -20.36 -16.66
C SER A 57 -26.68 -20.95 -16.53
N THR A 58 -26.38 -21.89 -17.41
CA THR A 58 -25.05 -22.47 -17.53
C THR A 58 -24.54 -22.21 -18.94
N SER A 59 -23.32 -21.70 -19.04
CA SER A 59 -22.62 -21.52 -20.32
C SER A 59 -21.26 -22.20 -20.20
N GLY A 60 -21.10 -23.35 -20.87
CA GLY A 60 -20.00 -24.28 -20.62
C GLY A 60 -19.97 -24.73 -19.16
N ASP A 61 -18.80 -24.65 -18.52
CA ASP A 61 -18.61 -24.99 -17.10
C ASP A 61 -19.02 -23.87 -16.14
N GLN A 62 -19.48 -22.73 -16.66
CA GLN A 62 -19.74 -21.55 -15.85
C GLN A 62 -21.21 -21.42 -15.48
N ARG A 63 -21.47 -21.28 -14.17
CA ARG A 63 -22.80 -20.89 -13.66
C ARG A 63 -22.96 -19.38 -13.70
N ILE A 64 -24.12 -18.95 -14.14
CA ILE A 64 -24.48 -17.54 -14.30
C ILE A 64 -25.84 -17.34 -13.64
N MET A 65 -25.97 -16.33 -12.80
CA MET A 65 -27.23 -15.92 -12.19
C MET A 65 -27.60 -14.54 -12.69
N ASN A 66 -28.77 -14.40 -13.31
CA ASN A 66 -29.38 -13.11 -13.57
C ASN A 66 -30.39 -12.77 -12.47
N LEU A 67 -30.35 -11.52 -12.03
CA LEU A 67 -31.08 -11.04 -10.88
C LEU A 67 -31.56 -9.61 -11.14
N GLY A 68 -32.87 -9.38 -11.03
CA GLY A 68 -33.39 -8.01 -11.05
C GLY A 68 -32.85 -7.19 -9.87
N PHE A 69 -32.34 -6.00 -10.14
CA PHE A 69 -31.83 -5.05 -9.15
C PHE A 69 -32.68 -3.79 -9.16
N ASP A 70 -33.26 -3.45 -8.02
CA ASP A 70 -34.05 -2.23 -7.87
C ASP A 70 -33.75 -1.60 -6.51
N TRP A 71 -33.15 -0.41 -6.53
CA TRP A 71 -32.82 0.35 -5.34
C TRP A 71 -33.44 1.74 -5.43
N ASP A 72 -34.59 1.90 -4.78
CA ASP A 72 -35.25 3.19 -4.59
C ASP A 72 -35.11 3.63 -3.13
N THR A 73 -34.38 4.71 -2.87
CA THR A 73 -34.20 5.26 -1.53
C THR A 73 -34.23 6.79 -1.53
N SER A 74 -34.93 7.34 -0.54
CA SER A 74 -34.93 8.76 -0.17
C SER A 74 -34.30 9.02 1.20
N ASP A 75 -33.84 7.96 1.86
CA ASP A 75 -33.20 8.00 3.19
C ASP A 75 -31.67 8.10 3.05
N MET A 76 -31.16 8.81 2.05
CA MET A 76 -29.71 8.98 1.88
C MET A 76 -29.28 10.44 2.01
N SER A 77 -28.00 10.66 2.32
CA SER A 77 -27.43 12.00 2.39
C SER A 77 -26.00 11.98 1.89
N ILE A 78 -25.76 12.64 0.76
CA ILE A 78 -24.41 12.95 0.28
C ILE A 78 -24.28 14.46 0.21
N LEU A 79 -23.49 15.04 1.11
CA LEU A 79 -23.25 16.47 1.19
C LEU A 79 -21.96 16.82 0.44
N LEU A 80 -22.11 17.62 -0.62
CA LEU A 80 -21.01 18.19 -1.38
C LEU A 80 -20.95 19.70 -1.15
N LEU A 81 -19.75 20.21 -0.91
CA LEU A 81 -19.47 21.64 -0.85
C LEU A 81 -18.76 22.05 -2.13
N ALA A 82 -19.39 22.90 -2.94
CA ALA A 82 -18.85 23.38 -4.21
C ALA A 82 -18.45 24.86 -4.10
N LYS A 83 -17.21 25.18 -4.49
CA LYS A 83 -16.74 26.55 -4.72
C LYS A 83 -17.02 26.92 -6.17
N LEU A 84 -17.86 27.93 -6.38
CA LEU A 84 -18.31 28.36 -7.70
C LEU A 84 -17.26 29.22 -8.40
N ALA A 85 -17.06 28.97 -9.69
CA ALA A 85 -16.21 29.78 -10.54
C ALA A 85 -16.90 31.09 -10.94
N LYS A 86 -16.14 32.08 -11.43
CA LYS A 86 -16.70 33.32 -11.98
C LYS A 86 -17.67 32.99 -13.13
N PRO A 87 -18.86 33.61 -13.20
CA PRO A 87 -19.30 34.81 -12.45
C PRO A 87 -20.07 34.54 -11.15
N LEU A 88 -20.42 33.29 -10.83
CA LEU A 88 -21.33 32.93 -9.74
C LEU A 88 -20.72 33.06 -8.32
N MET A 89 -19.40 33.27 -8.21
CA MET A 89 -18.61 33.61 -7.01
C MET A 89 -19.28 33.30 -5.65
N GLY A 90 -18.94 32.17 -5.02
CA GLY A 90 -19.47 31.79 -3.72
C GLY A 90 -19.29 30.31 -3.40
N THR A 91 -19.86 29.86 -2.29
CA THR A 91 -19.92 28.44 -1.91
C THR A 91 -21.36 27.93 -1.95
N ALA A 92 -21.60 26.86 -2.70
CA ALA A 92 -22.88 26.18 -2.77
C ALA A 92 -22.85 24.85 -1.99
N ARG A 93 -23.91 24.56 -1.26
CA ARG A 93 -24.14 23.25 -0.64
C ARG A 93 -25.03 22.44 -1.58
N ILE A 94 -24.55 21.27 -2.01
CA ILE A 94 -25.30 20.36 -2.86
C ILE A 94 -25.55 19.10 -2.02
N VAL A 95 -26.81 18.73 -1.86
CA VAL A 95 -27.22 17.56 -1.09
C VAL A 95 -27.89 16.58 -2.04
N ILE A 96 -27.36 15.37 -2.15
CA ILE A 96 -28.06 14.27 -2.81
C ILE A 96 -28.86 13.55 -1.74
N ASN A 97 -30.18 13.52 -1.90
CA ASN A 97 -31.11 12.97 -0.90
C ASN A 97 -31.98 11.82 -1.43
N SER A 98 -31.94 11.53 -2.72
CA SER A 98 -32.65 10.39 -3.30
C SER A 98 -31.81 9.74 -4.38
N LEU A 99 -31.90 8.42 -4.46
CA LEU A 99 -31.27 7.58 -5.46
C LEU A 99 -32.25 6.49 -5.88
N HIS A 100 -32.48 6.38 -7.19
CA HIS A 100 -33.19 5.27 -7.79
C HIS A 100 -32.30 4.62 -8.84
N ILE A 101 -31.99 3.34 -8.68
CA ILE A 101 -31.22 2.54 -9.63
C ILE A 101 -32.01 1.28 -9.95
N LYS A 102 -32.34 1.07 -11.23
CA LYS A 102 -33.04 -0.12 -11.70
C LYS A 102 -32.33 -0.77 -12.88
N GLY A 103 -32.11 -2.08 -12.83
CA GLY A 103 -31.48 -2.83 -13.91
C GLY A 103 -31.36 -4.32 -13.63
N GLU A 104 -30.81 -5.06 -14.57
CA GLU A 104 -30.57 -6.50 -14.43
C GLU A 104 -29.10 -6.76 -14.08
N LEU A 105 -28.85 -7.44 -12.97
CA LEU A 105 -27.52 -7.86 -12.54
C LEU A 105 -27.20 -9.27 -12.99
N LEU A 106 -25.97 -9.43 -13.49
CA LEU A 106 -25.31 -10.68 -13.80
C LEU A 106 -24.35 -11.01 -12.65
N LEU A 107 -24.46 -12.20 -12.07
CA LEU A 107 -23.60 -12.72 -11.02
C LEU A 107 -22.99 -14.05 -11.46
N MET A 108 -21.66 -14.15 -11.40
CA MET A 108 -20.92 -15.30 -11.89
C MET A 108 -19.92 -15.77 -10.81
N PRO A 109 -20.21 -16.86 -10.08
CA PRO A 109 -19.25 -17.42 -9.13
C PRO A 109 -17.99 -17.91 -9.86
N VAL A 110 -16.83 -17.65 -9.26
CA VAL A 110 -15.50 -18.08 -9.72
C VAL A 110 -14.69 -18.63 -8.54
N PHE A 111 -13.61 -19.37 -8.82
CA PHE A 111 -12.74 -19.98 -7.79
C PHE A 111 -13.50 -20.87 -6.80
N ASP A 112 -14.41 -21.69 -7.31
CA ASP A 112 -15.28 -22.59 -6.53
C ASP A 112 -16.17 -21.83 -5.53
N GLY A 113 -16.62 -20.63 -5.91
CA GLY A 113 -17.49 -19.78 -5.08
C GLY A 113 -16.75 -18.85 -4.12
N ARG A 114 -15.41 -18.89 -4.08
CA ARG A 114 -14.59 -17.96 -3.26
C ARG A 114 -14.59 -16.53 -3.79
N ALA A 115 -15.06 -16.28 -5.01
CA ALA A 115 -15.37 -14.93 -5.46
C ALA A 115 -16.56 -14.94 -6.42
N VAL A 116 -17.19 -13.78 -6.57
CA VAL A 116 -18.31 -13.55 -7.48
C VAL A 116 -17.95 -12.38 -8.38
N LEU A 117 -17.96 -12.61 -9.69
CA LEU A 117 -17.94 -11.53 -10.66
C LEU A 117 -19.34 -10.97 -10.84
N TYR A 118 -19.45 -9.65 -10.95
CA TYR A 118 -20.73 -8.97 -11.08
C TYR A 118 -20.68 -7.80 -12.06
N SER A 119 -21.80 -7.59 -12.77
CA SER A 119 -22.03 -6.53 -13.74
C SER A 119 -23.53 -6.35 -13.99
N PHE A 120 -23.94 -5.23 -14.56
CA PHE A 120 -25.25 -5.04 -15.14
C PHE A 120 -25.24 -5.53 -16.58
N VAL A 121 -26.30 -6.22 -16.99
CA VAL A 121 -26.48 -6.72 -18.36
C VAL A 121 -26.54 -5.58 -19.37
N SER A 122 -27.16 -4.47 -18.98
CA SER A 122 -27.26 -3.23 -19.77
C SER A 122 -27.12 -2.01 -18.88
N THR A 123 -27.00 -0.81 -19.46
CA THR A 123 -27.00 0.45 -18.69
C THR A 123 -28.25 0.52 -17.81
N PRO A 124 -28.10 0.60 -16.47
CA PRO A 124 -29.25 0.70 -15.57
C PRO A 124 -29.91 2.09 -15.67
N ASP A 125 -31.21 2.17 -15.36
CA ASP A 125 -31.91 3.43 -15.16
C ASP A 125 -31.45 4.04 -13.84
N VAL A 126 -30.93 5.27 -13.89
CA VAL A 126 -30.39 6.00 -12.73
C VAL A 126 -31.10 7.32 -12.61
N ARG A 127 -31.68 7.58 -11.44
CA ARG A 127 -32.27 8.88 -11.09
C ARG A 127 -31.73 9.31 -9.75
N ILE A 128 -31.38 10.59 -9.63
CA ILE A 128 -30.79 11.17 -8.42
C ILE A 128 -31.57 12.42 -8.05
N GLY A 129 -32.08 12.48 -6.82
CA GLY A 129 -32.66 13.67 -6.23
C GLY A 129 -31.58 14.57 -5.64
N VAL A 130 -31.55 15.84 -6.07
CA VAL A 130 -30.55 16.82 -5.65
C VAL A 130 -31.26 18.05 -5.08
N ALA A 131 -30.89 18.43 -3.87
CA ALA A 131 -31.30 19.66 -3.20
C ALA A 131 -30.11 20.63 -3.08
N PHE A 132 -30.39 21.93 -3.16
CA PHE A 132 -29.38 22.98 -3.05
C PHE A 132 -29.62 23.82 -1.80
N GLY A 133 -28.57 24.02 -1.00
CA GLY A 133 -28.59 24.84 0.21
C GLY A 133 -27.84 26.17 0.02
N SER A 134 -28.40 27.26 0.55
CA SER A 134 -27.76 28.58 0.57
C SER A 134 -26.66 28.62 1.65
N GLY A 135 -25.41 28.79 1.23
CA GLY A 135 -24.30 29.11 2.12
C GLY A 135 -24.37 30.59 2.48
N GLY A 136 -24.54 30.92 3.76
CA GLY A 136 -24.77 32.28 4.23
C GLY A 136 -23.77 33.31 3.68
N SER A 137 -24.29 34.23 2.86
CA SER A 137 -23.94 35.67 2.72
C SER A 137 -24.31 36.24 1.34
N GLN A 138 -24.71 35.43 0.36
CA GLN A 138 -25.36 35.92 -0.87
C GLN A 138 -26.49 34.97 -1.29
N SER A 139 -27.70 35.51 -1.31
CA SER A 139 -28.93 34.84 -1.75
C SER A 139 -28.92 34.65 -3.26
N LEU A 140 -28.37 33.54 -3.74
CA LEU A 140 -28.92 32.92 -4.93
C LEU A 140 -30.18 32.17 -4.48
N PRO A 141 -31.36 32.42 -5.06
CA PRO A 141 -32.54 31.60 -4.78
C PRO A 141 -32.19 30.13 -5.04
N ALA A 142 -32.81 29.23 -4.27
CA ALA A 142 -32.67 27.78 -4.38
C ALA A 142 -33.20 27.18 -5.71
N THR A 143 -33.16 27.96 -6.78
CA THR A 143 -33.22 27.50 -8.16
C THR A 143 -31.90 26.80 -8.49
N GLU A 144 -32.05 25.51 -8.77
CA GLU A 144 -31.06 24.60 -9.33
C GLU A 144 -29.85 25.28 -9.95
N LEU A 145 -28.63 24.97 -9.48
CA LEU A 145 -27.43 25.27 -10.26
C LEU A 145 -27.60 24.59 -11.64
N PRO A 146 -27.80 25.33 -12.74
CA PRO A 146 -28.27 24.73 -13.98
C PRO A 146 -27.31 23.65 -14.46
N GLY A 147 -27.85 22.45 -14.67
CA GLY A 147 -27.10 21.31 -15.17
C GLY A 147 -26.25 20.54 -14.15
N VAL A 148 -26.21 20.94 -12.86
CA VAL A 148 -25.45 20.17 -11.84
C VAL A 148 -26.09 18.82 -11.56
N SER A 149 -27.43 18.75 -11.47
CA SER A 149 -28.17 17.49 -11.30
C SER A 149 -27.93 16.55 -12.49
N SER A 150 -28.13 17.05 -13.70
CA SER A 150 -27.86 16.30 -14.95
C SER A 150 -26.40 15.85 -15.04
N TRP A 151 -25.45 16.71 -14.64
CA TRP A 151 -24.04 16.34 -14.60
C TRP A 151 -23.75 15.25 -13.57
N LEU A 152 -24.30 15.31 -12.36
CA LEU A 152 -24.11 14.28 -11.34
C LEU A 152 -24.65 12.93 -11.81
N VAL A 153 -25.86 12.92 -12.38
CA VAL A 153 -26.44 11.72 -13.01
C VAL A 153 -25.52 11.21 -14.11
N LYS A 154 -25.07 12.08 -15.03
CA LYS A 154 -24.15 11.68 -16.11
C LYS A 154 -22.84 11.11 -15.58
N VAL A 155 -22.21 11.72 -14.57
CA VAL A 155 -20.97 11.23 -13.96
C VAL A 155 -21.19 9.85 -13.35
N PHE A 156 -22.30 9.66 -12.64
CA PHE A 156 -22.64 8.38 -12.03
C PHE A 156 -22.91 7.30 -13.08
N THR A 157 -23.79 7.57 -14.05
CA THR A 157 -24.12 6.67 -15.16
C THR A 157 -22.89 6.32 -16.00
N ASP A 158 -22.07 7.30 -16.40
CA ASP A 158 -20.82 7.06 -17.12
C ASP A 158 -19.86 6.17 -16.32
N THR A 159 -19.87 6.30 -14.98
CA THR A 159 -19.02 5.49 -14.10
C THR A 159 -19.53 4.06 -14.05
N LEU A 160 -20.85 3.85 -13.95
CA LEU A 160 -21.45 2.52 -14.04
C LEU A 160 -21.12 1.85 -15.38
N ILE A 161 -21.36 2.55 -16.49
CA ILE A 161 -21.10 2.02 -17.85
C ILE A 161 -19.65 1.57 -18.00
N LYS A 162 -18.70 2.38 -17.50
CA LYS A 162 -17.26 2.09 -17.64
C LYS A 162 -16.73 1.02 -16.68
N THR A 163 -17.49 0.63 -15.66
CA THR A 163 -16.95 -0.20 -14.57
C THR A 163 -17.76 -1.43 -14.23
N MET A 164 -19.08 -1.40 -14.43
CA MET A 164 -20.03 -2.40 -13.95
C MET A 164 -21.14 -2.68 -14.97
N VAL A 165 -20.99 -2.35 -16.25
CA VAL A 165 -21.92 -2.75 -17.31
C VAL A 165 -21.15 -3.63 -18.30
N GLU A 166 -21.77 -4.74 -18.73
CA GLU A 166 -21.19 -5.65 -19.71
C GLU A 166 -20.58 -4.88 -20.90
N PRO A 167 -19.34 -5.20 -21.30
CA PRO A 167 -18.53 -6.35 -20.89
C PRO A 167 -17.73 -6.15 -19.56
N HIS A 168 -17.85 -5.00 -18.90
CA HIS A 168 -17.03 -4.66 -17.73
C HIS A 168 -17.55 -5.28 -16.43
N ARG A 169 -16.86 -6.32 -15.97
CA ARG A 169 -17.15 -7.03 -14.70
C ARG A 169 -16.27 -6.57 -13.54
N ARG A 170 -16.86 -6.46 -12.35
CA ARG A 170 -16.16 -6.31 -11.06
C ARG A 170 -16.07 -7.64 -10.35
N CYS A 171 -15.12 -7.75 -9.41
CA CYS A 171 -14.89 -8.95 -8.61
C CYS A 171 -15.11 -8.65 -7.12
N TYR A 172 -16.04 -9.39 -6.52
CA TYR A 172 -16.22 -9.44 -5.08
C TYR A 172 -15.63 -10.75 -4.55
N SER A 173 -14.62 -10.66 -3.69
CA SER A 173 -13.94 -11.81 -3.09
C SER A 173 -14.62 -12.15 -1.76
N LEU A 174 -14.85 -13.44 -1.52
CA LEU A 174 -15.35 -14.04 -0.29
C LEU A 174 -14.24 -14.87 0.37
N PRO A 175 -13.20 -14.22 0.93
CA PRO A 175 -12.08 -14.93 1.52
C PRO A 175 -12.50 -15.67 2.80
N ALA A 176 -11.95 -16.86 3.02
CA ALA A 176 -12.18 -17.63 4.25
C ALA A 176 -11.49 -17.02 5.47
N VAL A 177 -10.49 -16.15 5.25
CA VAL A 177 -9.70 -15.47 6.29
C VAL A 177 -9.53 -14.00 5.89
N ASP A 178 -9.84 -13.07 6.79
CA ASP A 178 -9.59 -11.63 6.60
C ASP A 178 -8.36 -11.19 7.42
N LEU A 179 -7.25 -10.91 6.74
CA LEU A 179 -6.03 -10.44 7.38
C LEU A 179 -6.11 -8.97 7.83
N ARG A 180 -7.20 -8.26 7.51
CA ARG A 180 -7.43 -6.82 7.74
C ARG A 180 -6.30 -5.92 7.19
N LYS A 181 -5.63 -6.36 6.13
CA LYS A 181 -4.60 -5.59 5.42
C LYS A 181 -5.23 -4.84 4.24
N LYS A 182 -4.91 -3.55 4.10
CA LYS A 182 -5.35 -2.72 2.97
C LYS A 182 -4.21 -2.59 1.97
N ALA A 183 -4.35 -3.21 0.80
CA ALA A 183 -3.37 -3.09 -0.28
C ALA A 183 -3.41 -1.67 -0.88
N VAL A 184 -2.24 -1.06 -1.02
CA VAL A 184 -2.05 0.32 -1.51
C VAL A 184 -1.21 0.38 -2.80
N GLY A 185 -0.72 -0.76 -3.27
CA GLY A 185 0.05 -0.88 -4.51
C GLY A 185 0.71 -2.25 -4.64
N GLY A 186 1.38 -2.49 -5.76
CA GLY A 186 2.07 -3.76 -5.99
C GLY A 186 2.94 -3.73 -7.23
N ILE A 187 3.81 -4.73 -7.38
CA ILE A 187 4.67 -4.92 -8.55
C ILE A 187 4.23 -6.18 -9.28
N VAL A 188 4.00 -6.07 -10.58
CA VAL A 188 3.53 -7.17 -11.43
C VAL A 188 4.44 -7.31 -12.63
N TYR A 189 4.90 -8.53 -12.87
CA TYR A 189 5.60 -8.88 -14.10
C TYR A 189 4.57 -9.40 -15.10
N VAL A 190 4.56 -8.79 -16.27
CA VAL A 190 3.67 -9.13 -17.37
C VAL A 190 4.51 -9.63 -18.53
N SER A 191 4.37 -10.92 -18.85
CA SER A 191 5.02 -11.54 -19.99
C SER A 191 4.01 -11.76 -21.10
N VAL A 192 4.21 -11.08 -22.23
CA VAL A 192 3.43 -11.30 -23.46
C VAL A 192 4.13 -12.41 -24.24
N ILE A 193 3.53 -13.60 -24.27
CA ILE A 193 4.16 -14.81 -24.82
C ILE A 193 3.91 -14.89 -26.32
N SER A 194 2.64 -15.09 -26.70
CA SER A 194 2.27 -15.36 -28.09
C SER A 194 0.83 -14.98 -28.37
N ALA A 195 0.50 -14.81 -29.64
CA ALA A 195 -0.88 -14.82 -30.10
C ALA A 195 -1.09 -15.96 -31.09
N SER A 196 -2.33 -16.43 -31.21
CA SER A 196 -2.72 -17.46 -32.16
C SER A 196 -3.88 -16.98 -33.02
N ASN A 197 -4.03 -17.56 -34.22
CA ASN A 197 -5.18 -17.33 -35.11
C ASN A 197 -5.43 -15.86 -35.49
N LEU A 198 -4.36 -15.06 -35.64
CA LEU A 198 -4.48 -13.69 -36.14
C LEU A 198 -4.68 -13.71 -37.65
N SER A 199 -5.78 -13.14 -38.13
CA SER A 199 -5.93 -12.85 -39.56
C SER A 199 -6.52 -11.47 -39.80
N ARG A 200 -5.98 -10.76 -40.79
CA ARG A 200 -6.37 -9.35 -41.08
C ARG A 200 -7.85 -9.23 -41.45
N SER A 201 -8.41 -10.23 -42.12
CA SER A 201 -9.82 -10.28 -42.54
C SER A 201 -10.78 -10.54 -41.40
N LYS A 202 -10.36 -11.27 -40.35
CA LYS A 202 -11.22 -11.60 -39.20
C LYS A 202 -11.12 -10.59 -38.06
N LEU A 203 -9.97 -9.90 -37.91
CA LEU A 203 -9.72 -8.88 -36.87
C LEU A 203 -10.42 -7.53 -37.16
N ARG A 204 -10.77 -7.23 -38.42
CA ARG A 204 -11.38 -5.95 -38.81
C ARG A 204 -12.90 -6.08 -38.88
N GLY A 205 -13.61 -5.73 -37.80
CA GLY A 205 -15.08 -5.70 -37.75
C GLY A 205 -15.73 -4.60 -38.60
N SER A 206 -15.58 -4.64 -39.93
CA SER A 206 -16.28 -3.76 -40.88
C SER A 206 -17.26 -4.56 -41.75
N PRO A 207 -18.47 -4.04 -42.06
CA PRO A 207 -19.42 -4.71 -42.93
C PRO A 207 -18.84 -4.83 -44.36
N PRO A 208 -19.25 -5.84 -45.14
CA PRO A 208 -18.74 -6.00 -46.50
C PRO A 208 -19.10 -4.75 -47.30
N ARG A 209 -18.08 -4.02 -47.78
CA ARG A 209 -18.29 -3.06 -48.85
C ARG A 209 -18.92 -3.84 -50.01
N ARG A 210 -20.08 -3.40 -50.50
CA ARG A 210 -20.63 -3.84 -51.77
C ARG A 210 -19.58 -3.57 -52.84
N GLU A 211 -18.76 -4.56 -53.15
CA GLU A 211 -18.05 -4.60 -54.42
C GLU A 211 -19.09 -4.92 -55.49
N GLN A 212 -19.21 -3.99 -56.43
CA GLN A 212 -20.03 -4.17 -57.61
C GLN A 212 -19.50 -5.36 -58.39
N SER A 213 -20.44 -6.23 -58.74
CA SER A 213 -20.32 -7.39 -59.61
C SER A 213 -19.42 -7.17 -60.83
N SER A 214 -18.41 -8.02 -60.97
CA SER A 214 -18.12 -8.67 -62.25
C SER A 214 -17.61 -10.08 -61.98
N SER A 215 -18.20 -11.04 -62.69
CA SER A 215 -18.24 -12.46 -62.38
C SER A 215 -17.18 -13.29 -63.13
N LEU A 216 -16.89 -14.46 -62.54
CA LEU A 216 -16.32 -15.70 -63.13
C LEU A 216 -14.79 -15.83 -63.23
N ASN A 217 -14.16 -16.51 -62.27
CA ASN A 217 -13.89 -17.96 -62.34
C ASN A 217 -13.17 -18.47 -61.08
N GLY A 218 -13.46 -19.71 -60.70
CA GLY A 218 -13.04 -20.33 -59.45
C GLY A 218 -11.59 -20.84 -59.41
N SER A 219 -11.24 -21.24 -58.19
CA SER A 219 -10.01 -21.90 -57.71
C SER A 219 -8.88 -20.97 -57.21
N LEU A 220 -8.47 -21.25 -55.96
CA LEU A 220 -7.31 -20.74 -55.22
C LEU A 220 -7.39 -19.31 -54.65
N VAL A 221 -8.20 -19.13 -53.60
CA VAL A 221 -7.91 -18.10 -52.58
C VAL A 221 -7.02 -18.74 -51.51
N GLU A 222 -5.78 -19.10 -51.88
CA GLU A 222 -4.74 -19.37 -50.88
C GLU A 222 -4.25 -18.04 -50.31
N ASN A 223 -4.54 -17.78 -49.03
CA ASN A 223 -3.60 -17.36 -47.98
C ASN A 223 -2.41 -16.41 -48.29
N PHE A 224 -2.46 -15.51 -49.27
CA PHE A 224 -1.34 -14.60 -49.54
C PHE A 224 -1.22 -13.42 -48.56
N ASP A 225 -2.23 -13.12 -47.74
CA ASP A 225 -2.24 -11.92 -46.87
C ASP A 225 -1.78 -12.13 -45.42
N ASP A 226 -1.79 -13.36 -44.88
CA ASP A 226 -1.42 -13.62 -43.47
C ASP A 226 0.10 -13.77 -43.25
N ASN A 227 0.86 -14.13 -44.30
CA ASN A 227 2.33 -14.26 -44.21
C ASN A 227 3.07 -12.92 -44.08
N ASN A 228 2.38 -11.80 -44.32
CA ASN A 228 2.94 -10.44 -44.21
C ASN A 228 2.43 -9.68 -42.97
N LEU A 229 1.66 -10.32 -42.09
CA LEU A 229 1.22 -9.70 -40.84
C LEU A 229 2.45 -9.49 -39.94
N ARG A 230 2.70 -8.24 -39.52
CA ARG A 230 3.78 -7.89 -38.60
C ARG A 230 3.16 -7.19 -37.42
N THR A 231 3.21 -7.81 -36.25
CA THR A 231 2.44 -7.36 -35.10
C THR A 231 3.29 -7.13 -33.87
N PHE A 232 2.85 -6.21 -33.04
CA PHE A 232 3.37 -6.00 -31.70
C PHE A 232 2.21 -5.72 -30.75
N VAL A 233 2.45 -5.95 -29.46
CA VAL A 233 1.49 -5.70 -28.40
C VAL A 233 1.96 -4.51 -27.57
N GLU A 234 1.07 -3.54 -27.38
CA GLU A 234 1.23 -2.49 -26.38
C GLU A 234 0.49 -2.91 -25.11
N VAL A 235 1.23 -2.97 -24.01
CA VAL A 235 0.75 -3.36 -22.67
C VAL A 235 0.58 -2.09 -21.85
N GLU A 236 -0.62 -1.85 -21.34
CA GLU A 236 -0.96 -0.69 -20.50
C GLU A 236 -1.44 -1.15 -19.12
N LEU A 237 -0.84 -0.60 -18.06
CA LEU A 237 -1.31 -0.73 -16.68
C LEU A 237 -1.36 0.66 -16.03
N GLY A 238 -2.56 1.21 -15.86
CA GLY A 238 -2.73 2.57 -15.33
C GLY A 238 -2.20 3.63 -16.30
N GLN A 239 -1.08 4.27 -15.97
CA GLN A 239 -0.38 5.23 -16.87
C GLN A 239 0.90 4.65 -17.50
N LEU A 240 1.27 3.43 -17.10
CA LEU A 240 2.45 2.75 -17.59
C LEU A 240 2.12 2.05 -18.91
N THR A 241 2.91 2.28 -19.95
CA THR A 241 2.78 1.62 -21.25
C THR A 241 4.11 0.97 -21.66
N ARG A 242 4.08 -0.24 -22.21
CA ARG A 242 5.23 -0.95 -22.77
C ARG A 242 4.87 -1.57 -24.10
N ARG A 243 5.87 -1.81 -24.95
CA ARG A 243 5.67 -2.40 -26.28
C ARG A 243 6.60 -3.59 -26.46
N THR A 244 6.06 -4.66 -27.02
CA THR A 244 6.87 -5.79 -27.48
C THR A 244 7.67 -5.42 -28.73
N ALA A 245 8.65 -6.26 -29.07
CA ALA A 245 9.22 -6.24 -30.41
C ALA A 245 8.15 -6.58 -31.46
N VAL A 246 8.43 -6.27 -32.72
CA VAL A 246 7.57 -6.66 -33.84
C VAL A 246 7.87 -8.12 -34.21
N SER A 247 6.84 -8.97 -34.25
CA SER A 247 6.93 -10.35 -34.69
C SER A 247 6.07 -10.56 -35.95
N PRO A 248 6.58 -11.27 -36.97
CA PRO A 248 5.78 -11.62 -38.15
C PRO A 248 4.88 -12.84 -37.90
N GLY A 249 3.86 -12.99 -38.74
CA GLY A 249 3.02 -14.18 -38.85
C GLY A 249 1.65 -14.08 -38.18
N SER A 250 0.80 -15.08 -38.47
CA SER A 250 -0.54 -15.24 -37.89
C SER A 250 -0.53 -15.82 -36.47
N SER A 251 0.60 -16.39 -36.04
CA SER A 251 0.82 -16.89 -34.67
C SER A 251 2.16 -16.37 -34.12
N PRO A 252 2.27 -15.05 -33.90
CA PRO A 252 3.52 -14.43 -33.46
C PRO A 252 3.92 -14.86 -32.05
N ARG A 253 5.23 -14.91 -31.80
CA ARG A 253 5.82 -15.05 -30.46
C ARG A 253 6.67 -13.83 -30.15
N TRP A 254 6.43 -13.24 -28.99
CA TRP A 254 7.15 -12.04 -28.53
C TRP A 254 8.03 -12.30 -27.32
N ASP A 255 7.64 -13.22 -26.44
CA ASP A 255 8.36 -13.61 -25.23
C ASP A 255 8.94 -12.42 -24.45
N SER A 256 8.19 -11.33 -24.39
CA SER A 256 8.62 -10.05 -23.82
C SER A 256 8.05 -9.88 -22.43
N THR A 257 8.92 -9.66 -21.44
CA THR A 257 8.53 -9.45 -20.04
C THR A 257 8.72 -8.00 -19.63
N PHE A 258 7.70 -7.45 -18.98
CA PHE A 258 7.69 -6.09 -18.49
C PHE A 258 7.43 -6.03 -16.99
N ASN A 259 8.21 -5.20 -16.29
CA ASN A 259 7.94 -4.83 -14.92
C ASN A 259 6.89 -3.70 -14.89
N MET A 260 5.83 -3.87 -14.09
CA MET A 260 4.69 -2.97 -14.02
C MET A 260 4.34 -2.64 -12.57
N VAL A 261 3.90 -1.41 -12.31
CA VAL A 261 3.56 -0.93 -10.95
C VAL A 261 2.05 -0.65 -10.85
N LEU A 262 1.45 -1.17 -9.80
CA LEU A 262 0.08 -0.92 -9.37
C LEU A 262 0.07 0.10 -8.22
N HIS A 263 -0.93 0.97 -8.22
CA HIS A 263 -1.12 2.00 -7.18
C HIS A 263 -2.36 1.77 -6.31
N GLU A 264 -3.05 0.64 -6.48
CA GLU A 264 -4.30 0.33 -5.78
C GLU A 264 -4.42 -1.18 -5.56
N GLU A 265 -5.40 -1.62 -4.75
CA GLU A 265 -5.79 -3.02 -4.57
C GLU A 265 -6.32 -3.71 -5.84
N THR A 266 -6.62 -2.94 -6.89
CA THR A 266 -7.10 -3.46 -8.18
C THR A 266 -6.32 -2.87 -9.35
N GLY A 267 -6.11 -3.67 -10.39
CA GLY A 267 -5.49 -3.23 -11.64
C GLY A 267 -6.27 -3.71 -12.87
N THR A 268 -6.22 -2.94 -13.95
CA THR A 268 -6.68 -3.37 -15.28
C THR A 268 -5.51 -3.28 -16.25
N LEU A 269 -5.07 -4.44 -16.71
CA LEU A 269 -4.06 -4.60 -17.74
C LEU A 269 -4.76 -4.59 -19.10
N ARG A 270 -4.46 -3.60 -19.95
CA ARG A 270 -4.96 -3.55 -21.33
C ARG A 270 -3.86 -3.96 -22.28
N LEU A 271 -4.17 -4.86 -23.20
CA LEU A 271 -3.23 -5.31 -24.22
C LEU A 271 -3.81 -4.93 -25.59
N HIS A 272 -3.16 -3.99 -26.26
CA HIS A 272 -3.53 -3.51 -27.59
C HIS A 272 -2.64 -4.17 -28.65
N LEU A 273 -3.25 -4.87 -29.59
CA LEU A 273 -2.57 -5.48 -30.72
C LEU A 273 -2.54 -4.50 -31.89
N TYR A 274 -1.34 -4.25 -32.41
CA TYR A 274 -1.12 -3.40 -33.57
C TYR A 274 -0.48 -4.16 -34.72
N ASN A 275 -0.81 -3.76 -35.94
CA ASN A 275 -0.10 -4.13 -37.15
C ASN A 275 0.88 -3.02 -37.56
N CYS A 276 2.07 -3.42 -37.99
CA CYS A 276 3.14 -2.57 -38.47
C CYS A 276 3.42 -2.90 -39.96
N PRO A 277 2.70 -2.28 -40.91
CA PRO A 277 2.95 -2.48 -42.33
C PRO A 277 4.39 -2.07 -42.69
N PRO A 278 5.07 -2.80 -43.60
CA PRO A 278 6.35 -2.33 -44.12
C PRO A 278 6.17 -0.95 -44.78
N ASN A 279 7.04 0.00 -44.44
CA ASN A 279 7.08 1.37 -44.96
C ASN A 279 5.96 2.33 -44.51
N SER A 280 5.16 1.98 -43.50
CA SER A 280 4.21 2.91 -42.87
C SER A 280 4.75 3.45 -41.55
N VAL A 281 4.65 4.77 -41.33
CA VAL A 281 4.93 5.41 -40.04
C VAL A 281 3.73 5.25 -39.07
N LYS A 282 2.56 4.86 -39.59
CA LYS A 282 1.34 4.65 -38.81
C LYS A 282 1.12 3.17 -38.54
N PHE A 283 0.88 2.85 -37.27
CA PHE A 283 0.46 1.53 -36.82
C PHE A 283 -1.06 1.41 -36.90
N ASP A 284 -1.53 0.29 -37.42
CA ASP A 284 -2.97 0.00 -37.49
C ASP A 284 -3.38 -0.75 -36.23
N PHE A 285 -4.32 -0.20 -35.47
CA PHE A 285 -4.95 -0.94 -34.37
C PHE A 285 -5.73 -2.13 -34.92
N LEU A 286 -5.45 -3.32 -34.41
CA LEU A 286 -6.14 -4.54 -34.81
C LEU A 286 -7.21 -4.93 -33.81
N ALA A 287 -6.81 -5.11 -32.54
CA ALA A 287 -7.68 -5.65 -31.52
C ALA A 287 -7.17 -5.33 -30.11
N LYS A 288 -8.00 -5.57 -29.08
CA LYS A 288 -7.60 -5.41 -27.68
C LYS A 288 -8.15 -6.52 -26.79
N CYS A 289 -7.50 -6.77 -25.68
CA CYS A 289 -8.08 -7.54 -24.58
C CYS A 289 -7.72 -6.91 -23.23
N GLU A 290 -8.57 -7.14 -22.23
CA GLU A 290 -8.36 -6.64 -20.87
C GLU A 290 -8.26 -7.81 -19.88
N ILE A 291 -7.24 -7.76 -19.02
CA ILE A 291 -7.10 -8.64 -17.86
C ILE A 291 -7.18 -7.78 -16.60
N LYS A 292 -8.14 -8.08 -15.74
CA LYS A 292 -8.29 -7.41 -14.46
C LYS A 292 -7.65 -8.25 -13.37
N MET A 293 -7.13 -7.58 -12.36
CA MET A 293 -6.55 -8.21 -11.19
C MET A 293 -6.97 -7.51 -9.91
N LYS A 294 -7.03 -8.26 -8.82
CA LYS A 294 -7.43 -7.74 -7.50
C LYS A 294 -6.76 -8.52 -6.38
N TYR A 295 -6.27 -7.80 -5.39
CA TYR A 295 -5.87 -8.35 -4.10
C TYR A 295 -7.10 -8.85 -3.31
N ALA A 296 -7.03 -10.08 -2.80
CA ALA A 296 -8.03 -10.65 -1.90
C ALA A 296 -7.52 -10.63 -0.45
N ALA A 297 -8.43 -10.53 0.52
CA ALA A 297 -8.06 -10.33 1.93
C ALA A 297 -7.32 -11.51 2.57
N ASP A 298 -7.26 -12.65 1.89
CA ASP A 298 -6.52 -13.86 2.26
C ASP A 298 -5.06 -13.86 1.74
N ASP A 299 -4.55 -12.74 1.25
CA ASP A 299 -3.23 -12.55 0.63
C ASP A 299 -3.08 -13.20 -0.77
N SER A 300 -4.19 -13.66 -1.35
CA SER A 300 -4.22 -14.16 -2.73
C SER A 300 -4.48 -13.04 -3.74
N THR A 301 -4.16 -13.28 -5.01
CA THR A 301 -4.51 -12.38 -6.11
C THR A 301 -5.42 -13.09 -7.12
N ALA A 302 -6.57 -12.49 -7.38
CA ALA A 302 -7.49 -12.94 -8.41
C ALA A 302 -7.18 -12.23 -9.73
N PHE A 303 -7.13 -12.98 -10.83
CA PHE A 303 -7.07 -12.48 -12.19
C PHE A 303 -8.32 -12.91 -12.95
N TRP A 304 -8.92 -12.02 -13.73
CA TRP A 304 -10.04 -12.37 -14.58
C TRP A 304 -10.06 -11.56 -15.88
N ALA A 305 -10.54 -12.20 -16.93
CA ALA A 305 -10.72 -11.63 -18.25
C ALA A 305 -12.01 -12.15 -18.87
N ILE A 306 -12.39 -11.58 -20.00
CA ILE A 306 -13.59 -11.95 -20.74
C ILE A 306 -13.21 -13.03 -21.75
N GLY A 307 -13.89 -14.16 -21.67
CA GLY A 307 -13.72 -15.29 -22.58
C GLY A 307 -14.59 -15.18 -23.82
N HIS A 308 -14.53 -16.21 -24.66
CA HIS A 308 -15.41 -16.36 -25.83
C HIS A 308 -16.88 -16.33 -25.42
N ASP A 309 -17.74 -15.81 -26.30
CA ASP A 309 -19.19 -15.70 -26.08
C ASP A 309 -19.58 -15.01 -24.77
N SER A 310 -18.77 -14.03 -24.33
CA SER A 310 -18.93 -13.35 -23.04
C SER A 310 -18.75 -14.27 -21.82
N GLY A 311 -18.05 -15.39 -21.95
CA GLY A 311 -17.64 -16.23 -20.82
C GLY A 311 -16.64 -15.53 -19.89
N VAL A 312 -16.19 -16.21 -18.83
CA VAL A 312 -15.14 -15.72 -17.92
C VAL A 312 -13.93 -16.63 -17.98
N ILE A 313 -12.77 -16.01 -18.08
CA ILE A 313 -11.48 -16.67 -17.81
C ILE A 313 -10.99 -16.12 -16.47
N ALA A 314 -10.98 -16.95 -15.43
CA ALA A 314 -10.52 -16.54 -14.11
C ALA A 314 -9.41 -17.48 -13.61
N LYS A 315 -8.35 -16.91 -13.05
CA LYS A 315 -7.23 -17.63 -12.42
C LYS A 315 -6.89 -16.99 -11.08
N HIS A 316 -6.37 -17.78 -10.14
CA HIS A 316 -5.93 -17.28 -8.83
C HIS A 316 -4.45 -17.58 -8.58
N ALA A 317 -3.75 -16.63 -7.97
CA ALA A 317 -2.45 -16.83 -7.35
C ALA A 317 -2.61 -16.87 -5.84
N GLU A 318 -2.30 -17.99 -5.19
CA GLU A 318 -2.43 -18.14 -3.73
C GLU A 318 -1.35 -17.36 -2.95
N PHE A 319 -0.26 -16.97 -3.61
CA PHE A 319 0.83 -16.20 -3.02
C PHE A 319 1.58 -15.37 -4.09
N CYS A 320 2.23 -14.30 -3.66
CA CYS A 320 3.11 -13.49 -4.52
C CYS A 320 4.27 -14.32 -5.06
N GLY A 321 4.56 -14.23 -6.35
CA GLY A 321 5.60 -14.99 -7.03
C GLY A 321 5.09 -16.20 -7.80
N LYS A 322 3.84 -16.65 -7.55
CA LYS A 322 3.22 -17.68 -8.37
C LYS A 322 2.98 -17.17 -9.79
N GLU A 323 3.32 -18.01 -10.75
CA GLU A 323 3.10 -17.74 -12.16
C GLU A 323 1.68 -18.14 -12.57
N VAL A 324 0.99 -17.21 -13.23
CA VAL A 324 -0.37 -17.41 -13.73
C VAL A 324 -0.38 -17.18 -15.23
N GLU A 325 -0.57 -18.25 -15.99
CA GLU A 325 -0.77 -18.18 -17.44
C GLU A 325 -2.26 -18.05 -17.78
N MET A 326 -2.58 -17.12 -18.68
CA MET A 326 -3.91 -16.85 -19.17
C MET A 326 -3.90 -16.78 -20.70
N VAL A 327 -4.86 -17.47 -21.32
CA VAL A 327 -5.15 -17.34 -22.75
C VAL A 327 -6.43 -16.56 -22.88
N VAL A 328 -6.37 -15.37 -23.48
CA VAL A 328 -7.46 -14.40 -23.48
C VAL A 328 -7.83 -14.03 -24.92
N PRO A 329 -9.10 -14.18 -25.33
CA PRO A 329 -9.52 -13.79 -26.66
C PRO A 329 -9.55 -12.26 -26.83
N PHE A 330 -9.39 -11.81 -28.06
CA PHE A 330 -9.54 -10.39 -28.37
C PHE A 330 -11.01 -9.96 -28.38
N GLU A 331 -11.29 -8.78 -27.84
CA GLU A 331 -12.64 -8.22 -27.73
C GLU A 331 -13.22 -7.88 -29.10
N GLY A 332 -14.44 -8.34 -29.37
CA GLY A 332 -15.22 -7.99 -30.57
C GLY A 332 -14.74 -8.66 -31.85
N VAL A 333 -13.92 -9.71 -31.75
CA VAL A 333 -13.37 -10.46 -32.88
C VAL A 333 -13.78 -11.93 -32.80
N THR A 334 -14.07 -12.55 -33.96
CA THR A 334 -14.46 -13.97 -34.05
C THR A 334 -13.30 -14.95 -33.93
N SER A 335 -12.05 -14.48 -34.01
CA SER A 335 -10.86 -15.31 -33.90
C SER A 335 -9.65 -14.50 -33.41
N GLY A 336 -8.81 -15.15 -32.61
CA GLY A 336 -7.56 -14.59 -32.14
C GLY A 336 -7.49 -14.60 -30.62
N GLU A 337 -6.44 -15.19 -30.09
CA GLU A 337 -6.21 -15.28 -28.64
C GLU A 337 -4.79 -14.82 -28.32
N LEU A 338 -4.63 -14.23 -27.14
CA LEU A 338 -3.36 -13.77 -26.60
C LEU A 338 -3.01 -14.59 -25.35
N THR A 339 -1.82 -15.18 -25.37
CA THR A 339 -1.24 -15.88 -24.22
C THR A 339 -0.38 -14.90 -23.42
N VAL A 340 -0.77 -14.66 -22.18
CA VAL A 340 -0.10 -13.76 -21.24
C VAL A 340 0.22 -14.52 -19.96
N LYS A 341 1.42 -14.31 -19.44
CA LYS A 341 1.85 -14.84 -18.15
C LYS A 341 2.05 -13.69 -17.16
N LEU A 342 1.41 -13.81 -16.00
CA LEU A 342 1.36 -12.79 -14.96
C LEU A 342 2.01 -13.32 -13.69
N VAL A 343 2.86 -12.49 -13.07
CA VAL A 343 3.49 -12.79 -11.79
C VAL A 343 3.42 -11.56 -10.91
N VAL A 344 2.62 -11.56 -9.86
CA VAL A 344 2.66 -10.50 -8.85
C VAL A 344 3.86 -10.75 -7.96
N LYS A 345 4.84 -9.84 -7.95
CA LYS A 345 6.08 -9.98 -7.17
C LYS A 345 5.90 -9.54 -5.72
N GLU A 346 5.19 -8.45 -5.51
CA GLU A 346 4.91 -7.90 -4.19
C GLU A 346 3.58 -7.15 -4.17
N TRP A 347 2.88 -7.23 -3.04
CA TRP A 347 1.84 -6.29 -2.64
C TRP A 347 2.37 -5.40 -1.51
N GLN A 348 2.05 -4.11 -1.59
CA GLN A 348 2.32 -3.11 -0.58
C GLN A 348 1.04 -2.83 0.21
N PHE A 349 1.15 -2.74 1.53
CA PHE A 349 0.03 -2.49 2.43
C PHE A 349 0.16 -1.14 3.13
N SER A 350 -0.97 -0.57 3.57
CA SER A 350 -1.01 0.72 4.26
C SER A 350 -0.28 0.71 5.62
N ASP A 351 -0.09 -0.47 6.22
CA ASP A 351 0.69 -0.66 7.45
C ASP A 351 2.21 -0.72 7.19
N GLY A 352 2.61 -0.68 5.92
CA GLY A 352 3.98 -0.80 5.43
C GLY A 352 4.57 -2.20 5.43
N SER A 353 3.75 -3.22 5.68
CA SER A 353 4.15 -4.59 5.38
C SER A 353 4.19 -4.82 3.86
N LEU A 354 5.04 -5.78 3.45
CA LEU A 354 5.08 -6.33 2.09
C LEU A 354 4.62 -7.79 2.15
N SER A 355 3.89 -8.25 1.13
CA SER A 355 3.64 -9.68 0.94
C SER A 355 4.89 -10.29 0.28
N LEU A 356 5.62 -11.14 1.02
CA LEU A 356 6.75 -11.93 0.51
C LEU A 356 6.40 -13.42 0.59
N ASN A 357 6.89 -14.18 -0.40
CA ASN A 357 6.81 -15.65 -0.47
C ASN A 357 6.91 -16.27 0.91
N LYS A 358 5.90 -17.07 1.31
CA LYS A 358 5.84 -17.73 2.62
C LYS A 358 7.09 -18.59 2.86
N PHE A 359 8.06 -18.01 3.58
CA PHE A 359 8.94 -18.70 4.50
C PHE A 359 9.01 -17.87 5.78
N ASN A 360 8.48 -18.45 6.86
CA ASN A 360 8.53 -18.09 8.27
C ASN A 360 8.88 -16.63 8.67
N GLY A 361 7.91 -15.98 9.32
CA GLY A 361 8.19 -14.85 10.20
C GLY A 361 6.92 -14.08 10.55
N SER A 362 6.38 -14.35 11.73
CA SER A 362 5.28 -13.61 12.34
C SER A 362 5.53 -12.10 12.32
N SER A 363 4.82 -11.37 11.46
CA SER A 363 4.78 -9.90 11.52
C SER A 363 3.82 -9.48 12.63
N ARG A 364 4.39 -8.92 13.70
CA ARG A 364 3.65 -8.27 14.80
C ARG A 364 2.75 -7.15 14.25
N LYS A 365 1.46 -7.21 14.59
CA LYS A 365 0.48 -6.14 14.39
C LYS A 365 0.72 -5.02 15.41
N SER A 366 0.77 -3.77 14.96
CA SER A 366 0.44 -2.62 15.80
C SER A 366 -0.92 -2.07 15.37
N THR A 367 -1.95 -2.34 16.17
CA THR A 367 -3.26 -1.75 16.02
C THR A 367 -3.26 -0.39 16.70
N TYR A 368 -3.44 0.70 15.96
CA TYR A 368 -4.18 1.86 16.47
C TYR A 368 -4.91 2.53 15.30
N SER A 369 -6.22 2.58 15.49
CA SER A 369 -7.24 3.19 14.64
C SER A 369 -7.30 4.71 14.81
N SER A 370 -7.57 5.39 13.68
CA SER A 370 -8.33 6.64 13.48
C SER A 370 -8.39 7.71 14.58
N SER A 371 -7.91 8.91 14.27
CA SER A 371 -8.70 10.15 14.44
C SER A 371 -8.20 11.28 13.52
N SER A 372 -9.16 12.13 13.16
CA SER A 372 -9.24 13.39 12.37
C SER A 372 -7.99 14.22 11.97
N PRO A 373 -8.14 15.09 10.94
CA PRO A 373 -7.01 15.74 10.28
C PRO A 373 -6.54 16.99 11.03
N LEU A 374 -5.24 17.05 11.32
CA LEU A 374 -4.44 18.28 11.36
C LEU A 374 -2.94 17.94 11.37
N SER A 375 -2.25 18.41 10.33
CA SER A 375 -0.89 18.99 10.30
C SER A 375 0.33 18.15 10.73
N ARG A 376 1.14 17.74 9.73
CA ARG A 376 2.56 17.27 9.78
C ARG A 376 2.84 16.09 10.72
N THR A 377 3.07 14.90 10.17
CA THR A 377 3.42 13.66 10.90
C THR A 377 4.79 13.70 11.60
N GLY A 378 5.59 14.78 11.42
CA GLY A 378 6.93 14.90 12.02
C GLY A 378 7.96 13.92 11.46
N ARG A 379 7.63 13.19 10.39
CA ARG A 379 8.51 12.25 9.69
C ARG A 379 9.11 12.90 8.46
N LYS A 380 10.37 12.61 8.22
CA LYS A 380 11.09 12.91 6.98
C LYS A 380 11.15 11.65 6.13
N ILE A 381 10.87 11.80 4.85
CA ILE A 381 11.05 10.77 3.83
C ILE A 381 12.34 11.09 3.11
N ASN A 382 13.30 10.18 3.22
CA ASN A 382 14.52 10.18 2.46
C ASN A 382 14.30 9.36 1.19
N VAL A 383 14.61 9.94 0.05
CA VAL A 383 14.53 9.28 -1.26
C VAL A 383 15.90 9.37 -1.91
N ALA A 384 16.55 8.24 -2.10
CA ALA A 384 17.77 8.14 -2.88
C ALA A 384 17.46 7.66 -4.30
N ILE A 385 17.83 8.46 -5.31
CA ILE A 385 17.89 8.00 -6.70
C ILE A 385 19.27 7.37 -6.90
N MET A 386 19.31 6.05 -7.01
CA MET A 386 20.55 5.27 -7.11
C MET A 386 21.05 5.29 -8.55
N GLU A 387 20.29 4.71 -9.46
CA GLU A 387 20.67 4.51 -10.85
C GLU A 387 19.46 4.47 -11.78
N GLY A 388 19.70 4.74 -13.05
CA GLY A 388 18.76 4.56 -14.14
C GLY A 388 19.26 3.49 -15.10
N LYS A 389 18.34 2.74 -15.69
CA LYS A 389 18.63 1.68 -16.65
C LYS A 389 17.83 1.91 -17.93
N ASP A 390 18.49 1.76 -19.07
CA ASP A 390 17.92 1.82 -20.43
C ASP A 390 17.07 3.09 -20.68
N LEU A 391 17.57 4.26 -20.24
CA LEU A 391 16.97 5.56 -20.50
C LEU A 391 17.27 5.99 -21.94
N ILE A 392 16.22 6.24 -22.74
CA ILE A 392 16.35 6.56 -24.16
C ILE A 392 15.96 8.02 -24.41
N SER A 393 16.84 8.76 -25.10
CA SER A 393 16.60 10.10 -25.64
C SER A 393 16.72 10.09 -27.17
N SER A 394 16.12 11.06 -27.84
CA SER A 394 16.20 11.24 -29.29
C SER A 394 17.57 11.72 -29.78
N GLY A 395 18.32 12.42 -28.91
CA GLY A 395 19.67 12.90 -29.16
C GLY A 395 20.70 12.42 -28.14
N LYS A 396 21.63 13.31 -27.77
CA LYS A 396 22.65 13.03 -26.74
C LYS A 396 21.96 12.79 -25.40
N CYS A 397 22.21 11.61 -24.82
CA CYS A 397 21.56 11.20 -23.57
C CYS A 397 22.28 11.82 -22.38
N ASP A 398 21.78 12.97 -21.95
CA ASP A 398 22.26 13.69 -20.77
C ASP A 398 21.16 13.68 -19.68
N PRO A 399 20.84 12.53 -19.05
CA PRO A 399 19.64 12.40 -18.24
C PRO A 399 19.78 13.02 -16.85
N TYR A 400 18.68 13.57 -16.36
CA TYR A 400 18.48 13.99 -14.98
C TYR A 400 17.04 13.73 -14.53
N VAL A 401 16.80 13.72 -13.22
CA VAL A 401 15.52 13.33 -12.62
C VAL A 401 15.00 14.47 -11.75
N LYS A 402 13.76 14.92 -12.00
CA LYS A 402 13.00 15.83 -11.13
C LYS A 402 12.07 15.01 -10.23
N LEU A 403 12.23 15.16 -8.92
CA LEU A 403 11.38 14.59 -7.89
C LEU A 403 10.42 15.66 -7.37
N GLN A 404 9.13 15.38 -7.39
CA GLN A 404 8.09 16.25 -6.87
C GLN A 404 7.27 15.51 -5.82
N TYR A 405 7.26 16.02 -4.60
CA TYR A 405 6.41 15.53 -3.52
C TYR A 405 5.66 16.72 -2.89
N GLY A 406 4.34 16.70 -3.00
CA GLY A 406 3.49 17.86 -2.70
C GLY A 406 3.88 19.08 -3.52
N LYS A 407 4.29 20.15 -2.82
CA LYS A 407 4.77 21.41 -3.41
C LYS A 407 6.28 21.46 -3.58
N VAL A 408 7.02 20.53 -2.99
CA VAL A 408 8.48 20.51 -3.03
C VAL A 408 8.94 19.84 -4.33
N LEU A 409 9.86 20.50 -5.03
CA LEU A 409 10.48 20.01 -6.26
C LEU A 409 12.01 20.00 -6.07
N GLN A 410 12.63 18.85 -6.27
CA GLN A 410 14.08 18.68 -6.21
C GLN A 410 14.55 18.00 -7.51
N LYS A 411 15.83 18.17 -7.88
CA LYS A 411 16.38 17.57 -9.11
C LYS A 411 17.75 16.95 -8.86
N THR A 412 18.05 15.87 -9.58
CA THR A 412 19.39 15.26 -9.60
C THR A 412 20.36 16.07 -10.45
N ARG A 413 21.66 15.77 -10.30
CA ARG A 413 22.69 16.18 -11.28
C ARG A 413 22.46 15.53 -12.64
N THR A 414 22.78 16.23 -13.70
CA THR A 414 22.82 15.67 -15.06
C THR A 414 23.92 14.62 -15.16
N ALA A 415 23.58 13.46 -15.71
CA ALA A 415 24.53 12.42 -16.10
C ALA A 415 24.70 12.43 -17.63
N HIS A 416 25.67 11.69 -18.17
CA HIS A 416 26.01 11.71 -19.61
C HIS A 416 25.96 10.30 -20.23
N THR A 417 24.99 9.48 -19.81
CA THR A 417 24.84 8.09 -20.23
C THR A 417 23.40 7.64 -20.08
N SER A 418 22.96 6.69 -20.90
CA SER A 418 21.64 6.03 -20.82
C SER A 418 21.47 5.10 -19.61
N ASN A 419 22.57 4.76 -18.93
CA ASN A 419 22.58 3.98 -17.68
C ASN A 419 23.28 4.76 -16.55
N PRO A 420 22.69 5.88 -16.09
CA PRO A 420 23.32 6.79 -15.16
C PRO A 420 23.34 6.27 -13.72
N PHE A 421 24.43 6.51 -13.01
CA PHE A 421 24.55 6.25 -11.57
C PHE A 421 24.60 7.59 -10.80
N TRP A 422 23.49 7.97 -10.18
CA TRP A 422 23.39 9.23 -9.45
C TRP A 422 23.79 9.08 -7.99
N ASN A 423 23.27 8.06 -7.29
CA ASN A 423 23.39 7.89 -5.84
C ASN A 423 23.17 9.21 -5.07
N GLN A 424 22.06 9.89 -5.36
CA GLN A 424 21.70 11.18 -4.76
C GLN A 424 20.52 11.04 -3.84
N LYS A 425 20.66 11.56 -2.62
CA LYS A 425 19.64 11.53 -1.58
C LYS A 425 18.92 12.87 -1.50
N PHE A 426 17.61 12.80 -1.38
CA PHE A 426 16.68 13.91 -1.28
C PHE A 426 15.82 13.72 -0.04
N GLU A 427 15.51 14.81 0.64
CA GLU A 427 14.75 14.78 1.88
C GLU A 427 13.44 15.56 1.68
N PHE A 428 12.33 14.96 2.12
CA PHE A 428 10.99 15.52 2.03
C PHE A 428 10.26 15.41 3.38
N ASP A 429 9.50 16.44 3.73
CA ASP A 429 8.54 16.34 4.84
C ASP A 429 7.37 15.45 4.39
N GLU A 430 7.02 14.42 5.16
CA GLU A 430 5.85 13.58 4.86
C GLU A 430 4.56 14.42 4.86
N ILE A 431 3.80 14.33 3.76
CA ILE A 431 2.52 15.02 3.59
C ILE A 431 1.37 14.02 3.58
N VAL A 432 0.24 14.44 4.14
CA VAL A 432 -0.99 13.62 4.19
C VAL A 432 -1.74 13.61 2.85
N ASP A 433 -1.43 14.53 1.92
CA ASP A 433 -2.18 14.71 0.66
C ASP A 433 -1.43 14.13 -0.57
N ASP A 434 -2.18 13.45 -1.45
CA ASP A 434 -1.77 12.66 -2.64
C ASP A 434 -0.82 11.47 -2.36
N GLY A 435 -0.03 11.44 -1.28
CA GLY A 435 0.80 10.30 -0.83
C GLY A 435 1.86 9.80 -1.83
N CYS A 436 1.87 10.33 -3.05
CA CYS A 436 2.62 9.83 -4.18
C CYS A 436 3.77 10.77 -4.54
N LEU A 437 4.98 10.21 -4.62
CA LEU A 437 6.13 10.84 -5.22
C LEU A 437 5.99 10.84 -6.74
N LYS A 438 6.02 12.01 -7.36
CA LYS A 438 6.03 12.19 -8.81
C LYS A 438 7.48 12.34 -9.28
N ILE A 439 7.88 11.50 -10.21
CA ILE A 439 9.22 11.47 -10.77
C ILE A 439 9.10 11.82 -12.24
N LYS A 440 9.94 12.71 -12.74
CA LYS A 440 10.04 13.03 -14.17
C LYS A 440 11.49 13.00 -14.59
N CYS A 441 11.81 12.21 -15.58
CA CYS A 441 13.14 12.13 -16.14
C CYS A 441 13.20 12.99 -17.40
N TYR A 442 14.30 13.72 -17.55
CA TYR A 442 14.56 14.63 -18.66
C TYR A 442 15.96 14.40 -19.22
N SER A 443 16.15 14.59 -20.52
CA SER A 443 17.48 14.72 -21.13
C SER A 443 17.76 16.19 -21.37
N GLU A 444 18.91 16.67 -20.90
CA GLU A 444 19.32 18.07 -21.10
C GLU A 444 19.70 18.31 -22.57
N GLU A 445 19.05 19.27 -23.21
CA GLU A 445 19.29 19.63 -24.61
C GLU A 445 19.39 21.15 -24.81
N MET A 446 20.10 21.57 -25.86
CA MET A 446 20.38 23.00 -26.13
C MET A 446 19.13 23.87 -26.34
N PHE A 447 17.99 23.28 -26.75
CA PHE A 447 16.77 24.02 -27.11
C PHE A 447 15.54 23.61 -26.29
N GLY A 448 15.75 23.07 -25.10
CA GLY A 448 14.70 22.70 -24.15
C GLY A 448 14.69 21.19 -23.88
N ASP A 449 14.63 20.84 -22.61
CA ASP A 449 14.83 19.46 -22.16
C ASP A 449 13.77 18.49 -22.71
N GLU A 450 14.23 17.39 -23.30
CA GLU A 450 13.38 16.30 -23.77
C GLU A 450 12.84 15.52 -22.55
N ASN A 451 11.54 15.24 -22.49
CA ASN A 451 11.00 14.35 -21.45
C ASN A 451 11.25 12.89 -21.83
N ILE A 452 12.11 12.22 -21.07
CA ILE A 452 12.50 10.81 -21.28
C ILE A 452 11.74 9.86 -20.35
N GLY A 453 10.60 10.31 -19.82
CA GLY A 453 9.67 9.49 -19.03
C GLY A 453 9.22 10.12 -17.72
N SER A 454 8.17 9.55 -17.12
CA SER A 454 7.69 9.93 -15.79
C SER A 454 7.36 8.71 -14.96
N ALA A 455 7.39 8.77 -13.64
CA ALA A 455 6.90 7.70 -12.80
C ALA A 455 6.18 8.25 -11.58
N ARG A 456 5.35 7.41 -10.97
CA ARG A 456 4.71 7.70 -9.70
C ARG A 456 5.04 6.59 -8.73
N VAL A 457 5.28 6.93 -7.47
CA VAL A 457 5.56 5.95 -6.41
C VAL A 457 4.69 6.30 -5.22
N ASN A 458 3.89 5.34 -4.75
CA ASN A 458 3.10 5.52 -3.53
C ASN A 458 4.02 5.40 -2.31
N LEU A 459 4.07 6.45 -1.48
CA LEU A 459 4.85 6.52 -0.25
C LEU A 459 4.00 6.22 0.99
N GLU A 460 2.73 5.88 0.84
CA GLU A 460 1.87 5.44 1.95
C GLU A 460 2.35 4.09 2.51
N GLY A 461 2.36 3.95 3.83
CA GLY A 461 2.81 2.73 4.50
C GLY A 461 4.32 2.52 4.37
N LEU A 462 5.16 3.50 4.69
CA LEU A 462 6.60 3.24 4.89
C LEU A 462 6.85 2.91 6.36
N LEU A 463 7.55 1.79 6.62
CA LEU A 463 7.99 1.44 7.96
C LEU A 463 9.19 2.29 8.37
N GLU A 464 9.11 2.85 9.57
CA GLU A 464 10.13 3.75 10.11
C GLU A 464 11.47 3.02 10.31
N GLY A 465 12.56 3.60 9.79
CA GLY A 465 13.90 3.00 9.82
C GLY A 465 14.12 1.84 8.84
N SER A 466 13.11 1.45 8.05
CA SER A 466 13.28 0.48 6.97
C SER A 466 13.63 1.17 5.65
N ILE A 467 14.52 0.55 4.87
CA ILE A 467 14.88 1.01 3.51
C ILE A 467 14.13 0.15 2.51
N ARG A 468 13.32 0.80 1.66
CA ARG A 468 12.65 0.19 0.52
C ARG A 468 13.49 0.41 -0.74
N ASP A 469 14.06 -0.66 -1.30
CA ASP A 469 14.82 -0.63 -2.56
C ASP A 469 13.98 -1.20 -3.71
N ILE A 470 13.60 -0.36 -4.68
CA ILE A 470 12.69 -0.73 -5.77
C ILE A 470 13.16 -0.22 -7.12
N TRP A 471 12.90 -1.02 -8.16
CA TRP A 471 13.00 -0.61 -9.56
C TRP A 471 11.66 -0.11 -10.07
N VAL A 472 11.61 1.16 -10.46
CA VAL A 472 10.41 1.85 -10.92
C VAL A 472 10.48 2.08 -12.42
N PRO A 473 9.63 1.42 -13.21
CA PRO A 473 9.57 1.60 -14.65
C PRO A 473 9.00 2.99 -15.01
N LEU A 474 9.59 3.66 -15.98
CA LEU A 474 9.13 4.97 -16.48
C LEU A 474 7.89 4.83 -17.38
N GLU A 475 6.86 5.59 -17.11
CA GLU A 475 5.62 5.77 -17.88
C GLU A 475 5.87 6.51 -19.20
N LYS A 476 5.01 6.21 -20.18
CA LYS A 476 4.96 6.85 -21.51
C LYS A 476 6.23 6.73 -22.35
N VAL A 477 7.11 5.80 -21.99
CA VAL A 477 8.34 5.47 -22.74
C VAL A 477 8.45 3.96 -22.95
N ASN A 478 9.08 3.55 -24.05
CA ASN A 478 9.22 2.14 -24.42
C ASN A 478 10.20 1.39 -23.51
N SER A 479 11.16 2.11 -22.93
CA SER A 479 12.21 1.57 -22.07
C SER A 479 12.61 2.62 -21.04
N GLY A 480 13.15 2.18 -19.91
CA GLY A 480 13.61 3.04 -18.84
C GLY A 480 13.10 2.58 -17.49
N GLU A 481 14.02 2.33 -16.56
CA GLU A 481 13.73 2.03 -15.16
C GLU A 481 14.65 2.87 -14.26
N LEU A 482 14.14 3.26 -13.09
CA LEU A 482 14.89 3.97 -12.06
C LEU A 482 14.94 3.13 -10.80
N ARG A 483 16.10 2.97 -10.20
CA ARG A 483 16.26 2.35 -8.89
C ARG A 483 16.21 3.39 -7.78
N LEU A 484 15.25 3.22 -6.88
CA LEU A 484 15.00 4.11 -5.75
C LEU A 484 15.23 3.37 -4.43
N GLN A 485 15.90 4.04 -3.48
CA GLN A 485 15.90 3.65 -2.08
C GLN A 485 15.12 4.68 -1.27
N ILE A 486 14.11 4.24 -0.52
CA ILE A 486 13.19 5.12 0.20
C ILE A 486 13.16 4.70 1.66
N ASP A 487 13.39 5.64 2.58
CA ASP A 487 13.32 5.41 4.02
C ASP A 487 12.56 6.54 4.73
N ALA A 488 11.79 6.18 5.76
CA ALA A 488 11.08 7.14 6.61
C ALA A 488 11.78 7.24 7.98
N VAL A 489 12.17 8.44 8.37
CA VAL A 489 12.93 8.72 9.61
C VAL A 489 12.23 9.81 10.42
N ARG A 490 12.14 9.64 11.73
CA ARG A 490 11.68 10.72 12.63
C ARG A 490 12.79 11.76 12.83
N VAL A 491 12.40 13.02 12.79
CA VAL A 491 13.31 14.13 13.11
C VAL A 491 13.54 14.12 14.62
N ASN A 492 14.60 13.47 15.07
CA ASN A 492 15.15 13.77 16.38
C ASN A 492 16.11 14.95 16.22
N ASP A 493 15.86 16.04 16.95
CA ASP A 493 16.70 17.22 16.97
C ASP A 493 18.12 16.87 17.44
N ALA A 494 19.06 16.72 16.52
CA ALA A 494 20.49 17.02 16.72
C ALA A 494 21.28 16.81 15.41
N GLU A 495 21.83 17.90 14.90
CA GLU A 495 22.85 17.91 13.85
C GLU A 495 24.13 17.16 14.26
N GLY A 496 24.73 16.47 13.30
CA GLY A 496 26.17 16.27 13.25
C GLY A 496 26.69 14.84 13.51
N SER A 497 26.87 14.05 12.44
CA SER A 497 28.20 13.55 12.06
C SER A 497 28.19 12.69 10.79
N ARG A 498 29.10 13.05 9.89
CA ARG A 498 29.55 12.29 8.72
C ARG A 498 30.30 11.02 9.15
N GLY A 499 30.12 9.96 8.36
CA GLY A 499 31.19 9.01 8.03
C GLY A 499 31.13 7.63 8.68
N SER A 500 30.77 6.62 7.85
CA SER A 500 31.34 5.25 7.76
C SER A 500 31.22 4.32 8.99
N VAL A 501 31.09 2.98 8.95
CA VAL A 501 31.48 1.88 8.06
C VAL A 501 30.50 0.71 8.30
N SER A 502 30.29 -0.12 7.28
CA SER A 502 29.62 -1.42 7.31
C SER A 502 30.18 -2.37 8.38
N GLY A 503 29.33 -2.90 9.26
CA GLY A 503 29.66 -3.97 10.20
C GLY A 503 28.39 -4.65 10.69
N SER A 504 28.31 -5.97 10.56
CA SER A 504 27.17 -6.80 10.94
C SER A 504 26.96 -6.75 12.47
N PHE A 505 25.92 -6.04 12.95
CA PHE A 505 25.63 -5.91 14.38
C PHE A 505 24.81 -7.11 14.87
N ASN A 506 25.40 -7.97 15.72
CA ASN A 506 24.72 -9.13 16.33
C ASN A 506 24.56 -8.99 17.87
N GLY A 507 24.52 -7.77 18.43
CA GLY A 507 24.29 -7.54 19.86
C GLY A 507 24.32 -6.07 20.29
N TRP A 508 24.10 -5.81 21.59
CA TRP A 508 24.16 -4.48 22.22
C TRP A 508 24.99 -4.55 23.50
N ILE A 509 25.74 -3.49 23.82
CA ILE A 509 26.46 -3.32 25.08
C ILE A 509 25.65 -2.38 25.97
N GLU A 510 25.30 -2.85 27.15
CA GLU A 510 24.72 -2.03 28.21
C GLU A 510 25.82 -1.71 29.23
N LEU A 511 26.19 -0.44 29.35
CA LEU A 511 27.14 0.06 30.35
C LEU A 511 26.40 0.87 31.41
N ILE A 512 26.49 0.47 32.67
CA ILE A 512 25.99 1.22 33.82
C ILE A 512 27.19 1.85 34.53
N LEU A 513 27.25 3.18 34.51
CA LEU A 513 28.22 3.95 35.31
C LEU A 513 27.61 4.18 36.68
N VAL A 514 28.08 3.43 37.69
CA VAL A 514 27.50 3.42 39.03
C VAL A 514 27.98 4.65 39.80
N GLU A 515 29.29 4.73 40.05
CA GLU A 515 29.90 5.78 40.87
C GLU A 515 31.40 5.90 40.59
N ALA A 516 32.03 6.95 41.12
CA ALA A 516 33.47 7.01 41.29
C ALA A 516 33.80 7.47 42.71
N LYS A 517 35.01 7.17 43.17
CA LYS A 517 35.50 7.58 44.49
C LYS A 517 36.92 8.09 44.41
N ASP A 518 37.28 8.93 45.38
CA ASP A 518 38.63 9.53 45.54
C ASP A 518 39.14 10.25 44.28
N LEU A 519 38.26 10.93 43.54
CA LEU A 519 38.67 11.73 42.38
C LEU A 519 39.57 12.90 42.77
N ILE A 520 40.38 13.39 41.84
CA ILE A 520 41.21 14.58 42.07
C ILE A 520 40.35 15.85 42.11
N ALA A 521 40.66 16.75 43.03
CA ALA A 521 40.04 18.08 43.07
C ALA A 521 40.65 18.96 41.98
N ALA A 522 39.84 19.33 40.99
CA ALA A 522 40.20 20.26 39.93
C ALA A 522 39.88 21.72 40.28
N ASP A 523 38.97 21.97 41.23
CA ASP A 523 38.60 23.31 41.66
C ASP A 523 39.51 23.87 42.76
N ILE A 524 39.64 25.20 42.76
CA ILE A 524 40.38 25.99 43.77
C ILE A 524 39.83 25.76 45.20
N ILE A 525 38.55 25.36 45.31
CA ILE A 525 37.85 25.12 46.58
C ILE A 525 38.07 23.67 47.09
N GLY A 526 38.81 22.84 46.35
CA GLY A 526 39.13 21.46 46.76
C GLY A 526 38.07 20.42 46.39
N THR A 527 37.20 20.73 45.43
CA THR A 527 36.17 19.82 44.89
C THR A 527 36.28 19.70 43.36
N SER A 528 35.37 18.95 42.74
CA SER A 528 35.21 18.88 41.28
C SER A 528 33.74 18.75 40.91
N ASP A 529 33.44 19.04 39.65
CA ASP A 529 32.15 18.84 39.02
C ASP A 529 32.21 17.67 37.99
N PRO A 530 32.44 16.41 38.44
CA PRO A 530 32.77 15.30 37.54
C PRO A 530 31.58 14.80 36.69
N TYR A 531 31.87 14.56 35.41
CA TYR A 531 31.04 13.77 34.49
C TYR A 531 31.90 12.82 33.66
N VAL A 532 31.31 11.76 33.14
CA VAL A 532 32.00 10.76 32.32
C VAL A 532 31.56 10.90 30.88
N ARG A 533 32.51 11.08 29.95
CA ARG A 533 32.28 10.97 28.51
C ARG A 533 32.67 9.55 28.07
N VAL A 534 31.69 8.80 27.61
CA VAL A 534 31.86 7.46 27.06
C VAL A 534 32.03 7.54 25.56
N GLN A 535 33.09 6.95 25.04
CA GLN A 535 33.37 6.83 23.63
C GLN A 535 33.43 5.35 23.26
N TYR A 536 32.60 4.97 22.30
CA TYR A 536 32.48 3.61 21.81
C TYR A 536 32.39 3.66 20.28
N GLY A 537 33.51 3.34 19.62
CA GLY A 537 33.65 3.53 18.17
C GLY A 537 33.41 4.99 17.77
N GLY A 538 32.48 5.21 16.84
CA GLY A 538 32.04 6.55 16.40
C GLY A 538 31.03 7.24 17.34
N LEU A 539 30.49 6.54 18.34
CA LEU A 539 29.45 7.04 19.23
C LEU A 539 30.04 7.67 20.48
N LYS A 540 29.50 8.83 20.87
CA LYS A 540 29.89 9.55 22.11
C LYS A 540 28.66 9.84 22.94
N LYS A 541 28.64 9.37 24.18
CA LYS A 541 27.60 9.67 25.18
C LYS A 541 28.26 10.26 26.43
N ARG A 542 27.52 10.98 27.26
CA ARG A 542 28.04 11.54 28.52
C ARG A 542 27.06 11.33 29.68
N THR A 543 27.59 11.21 30.88
CA THR A 543 26.78 11.21 32.09
C THR A 543 26.37 12.62 32.50
N LYS A 544 25.44 12.68 33.47
CA LYS A 544 25.16 13.92 34.19
C LYS A 544 26.40 14.40 34.96
N VAL A 545 26.55 15.71 35.03
CA VAL A 545 27.54 16.38 35.88
C VAL A 545 27.10 16.25 37.34
N MET A 546 27.99 15.76 38.20
CA MET A 546 27.80 15.78 39.64
C MET A 546 28.57 16.95 40.20
N TYR A 547 27.93 17.82 40.97
CA TYR A 547 28.57 19.06 41.41
C TYR A 547 29.29 18.91 42.75
N ARG A 548 30.46 19.55 42.88
CA ARG A 548 31.26 19.73 44.09
C ARG A 548 31.50 18.44 44.87
N THR A 549 31.89 17.38 44.18
CA THR A 549 32.14 16.08 44.80
C THR A 549 33.35 15.37 44.18
N LEU A 550 34.09 14.66 45.03
CA LEU A 550 35.15 13.74 44.61
C LEU A 550 34.68 12.28 44.62
N ASN A 551 33.44 12.02 45.05
CA ASN A 551 32.81 10.71 45.10
C ASN A 551 31.44 10.75 44.38
N PRO A 552 31.41 10.98 43.06
CA PRO A 552 30.16 11.11 42.33
C PRO A 552 29.44 9.78 42.16
N GLN A 553 28.11 9.79 42.26
CA GLN A 553 27.26 8.63 41.95
C GLN A 553 26.37 8.96 40.76
N TRP A 554 26.61 8.32 39.61
CA TRP A 554 25.84 8.57 38.39
C TRP A 554 24.64 7.64 38.23
N ASN A 555 24.81 6.35 38.56
CA ASN A 555 23.82 5.29 38.32
C ASN A 555 23.15 5.38 36.94
N GLN A 556 23.95 5.64 35.90
CA GLN A 556 23.45 5.95 34.56
C GLN A 556 23.76 4.82 33.58
N THR A 557 22.70 4.28 32.98
CA THR A 557 22.80 3.27 31.91
C THR A 557 22.97 3.92 30.55
N LEU A 558 23.96 3.46 29.80
CA LEU A 558 24.28 3.87 28.43
C LEU A 558 24.39 2.65 27.55
N GLU A 559 23.59 2.60 26.48
CA GLU A 559 23.56 1.47 25.55
C GLU A 559 24.27 1.79 24.23
N PHE A 560 25.01 0.83 23.69
CA PHE A 560 25.71 0.96 22.40
C PHE A 560 25.46 -0.28 21.54
N PRO A 561 25.25 -0.15 20.22
CA PRO A 561 25.27 -1.31 19.33
C PRO A 561 26.66 -1.95 19.34
N ASP A 562 26.76 -3.26 19.59
CA ASP A 562 28.05 -3.95 19.70
C ASP A 562 28.72 -4.03 18.31
N ASP A 563 29.78 -3.24 18.14
CA ASP A 563 30.62 -3.15 16.93
C ASP A 563 32.06 -3.66 17.16
N GLY A 564 32.37 -4.18 18.35
CA GLY A 564 33.70 -4.64 18.76
C GLY A 564 34.73 -3.54 19.12
N SER A 565 34.36 -2.25 19.08
CA SER A 565 35.24 -1.13 19.41
C SER A 565 35.62 -1.05 20.89
N PRO A 566 36.78 -0.49 21.27
CA PRO A 566 37.12 -0.28 22.68
C PRO A 566 36.12 0.68 23.35
N LEU A 567 35.76 0.38 24.61
CA LEU A 567 34.86 1.21 25.42
C LEU A 567 35.69 2.12 26.33
N GLU A 568 35.86 3.38 25.89
CA GLU A 568 36.70 4.37 26.54
C GLU A 568 35.87 5.32 27.41
N LEU A 569 36.29 5.53 28.66
CA LEU A 569 35.66 6.43 29.63
C LEU A 569 36.62 7.57 29.96
N HIS A 570 36.17 8.81 29.74
CA HIS A 570 36.91 10.02 30.10
C HIS A 570 36.16 10.76 31.21
N VAL A 571 36.73 10.80 32.42
CA VAL A 571 36.20 11.55 33.55
C VAL A 571 36.71 12.98 33.46
N LYS A 572 35.78 13.94 33.41
CA LYS A 572 36.07 15.35 33.18
C LYS A 572 35.37 16.23 34.19
N ASP A 573 36.01 17.36 34.45
CA ASP A 573 35.47 18.44 35.26
C ASP A 573 34.61 19.37 34.41
N HIS A 574 33.37 19.65 34.83
CA HIS A 574 32.53 20.63 34.18
C HIS A 574 32.58 21.98 34.90
N ASN A 575 33.45 22.87 34.44
CA ASN A 575 33.55 24.22 34.95
C ASN A 575 32.95 25.24 33.96
N ALA A 576 32.09 26.14 34.46
CA ALA A 576 31.37 27.11 33.62
C ALA A 576 32.25 28.26 33.10
N LEU A 577 33.47 28.43 33.64
CA LEU A 577 34.33 29.59 33.39
C LEU A 577 35.73 29.24 32.84
N LEU A 578 36.10 27.96 32.76
CA LEU A 578 37.40 27.49 32.26
C LEU A 578 37.23 26.25 31.37
N PRO A 579 38.17 25.98 30.44
CA PRO A 579 38.17 24.74 29.65
C PRO A 579 38.10 23.50 30.55
N THR A 580 37.22 22.54 30.23
CA THR A 580 37.01 21.32 31.04
C THR A 580 38.33 20.60 31.27
N SER A 581 38.74 20.47 32.53
CA SER A 581 39.97 19.77 32.91
C SER A 581 39.73 18.25 32.94
N ASN A 582 40.69 17.47 32.44
CA ASN A 582 40.60 16.01 32.47
C ASN A 582 40.95 15.52 33.88
N ILE A 583 40.04 14.75 34.50
CA ILE A 583 40.15 14.24 35.88
C ILE A 583 40.49 12.73 35.90
N GLY A 584 40.58 12.08 34.73
CA GLY A 584 41.15 10.75 34.56
C GLY A 584 40.48 9.97 33.43
N ASP A 585 41.20 9.00 32.87
CA ASP A 585 40.71 8.17 31.76
C ASP A 585 40.77 6.68 32.12
N CYS A 586 39.87 5.86 31.58
CA CYS A 586 40.03 4.40 31.65
C CYS A 586 39.35 3.70 30.46
N VAL A 587 39.74 2.45 30.22
CA VAL A 587 39.16 1.59 29.18
C VAL A 587 38.49 0.41 29.86
N VAL A 588 37.25 0.11 29.47
CA VAL A 588 36.48 -1.01 30.00
C VAL A 588 36.68 -2.23 29.10
N GLU A 589 37.30 -3.28 29.65
CA GLU A 589 37.46 -4.55 28.96
C GLU A 589 36.17 -5.36 29.01
N TYR A 590 35.54 -5.58 27.85
CA TYR A 590 34.27 -6.33 27.76
C TYR A 590 34.30 -7.47 26.73
N GLN A 591 35.34 -7.54 25.89
CA GLN A 591 35.44 -8.49 24.76
C GLN A 591 35.54 -9.96 25.19
N GLY A 592 35.90 -10.24 26.44
CA GLY A 592 35.95 -11.59 27.03
C GLY A 592 34.74 -11.99 27.89
N LEU A 593 33.71 -11.13 27.98
CA LEU A 593 32.56 -11.39 28.85
C LEU A 593 31.53 -12.34 28.20
N PRO A 594 30.96 -13.29 28.96
CA PRO A 594 29.87 -14.13 28.48
C PRO A 594 28.63 -13.29 28.11
N PRO A 595 27.89 -13.66 27.03
CA PRO A 595 26.70 -12.93 26.60
C PRO A 595 25.58 -12.98 27.66
N ASN A 596 24.75 -11.93 27.70
CA ASN A 596 23.61 -11.71 28.60
C ASN A 596 23.91 -11.78 30.10
N GLN A 597 25.18 -11.78 30.49
CA GLN A 597 25.61 -11.75 31.88
C GLN A 597 26.16 -10.37 32.24
N MET A 598 25.70 -9.82 33.37
CA MET A 598 26.18 -8.55 33.91
C MET A 598 27.49 -8.76 34.66
N TYR A 599 28.49 -7.95 34.38
CA TYR A 599 29.78 -7.94 35.04
C TYR A 599 30.03 -6.61 35.74
N GLU A 600 30.43 -6.63 37.01
CA GLU A 600 30.62 -5.44 37.87
C GLU A 600 32.08 -5.32 38.31
N LYS A 601 32.68 -4.12 38.15
CA LYS A 601 34.09 -3.90 38.47
C LYS A 601 34.40 -2.43 38.82
N TRP A 602 35.32 -2.25 39.77
CA TRP A 602 36.01 -0.97 40.01
C TRP A 602 37.28 -0.89 39.16
N ILE A 603 37.45 0.22 38.44
CA ILE A 603 38.55 0.47 37.50
C ILE A 603 39.32 1.72 37.96
N PRO A 604 40.63 1.63 38.22
CA PRO A 604 41.43 2.79 38.59
C PRO A 604 41.63 3.73 37.39
N LEU A 605 41.44 5.03 37.61
CA LEU A 605 41.61 6.06 36.58
C LEU A 605 43.09 6.28 36.27
N GLN A 606 43.41 6.32 34.98
CA GLN A 606 44.74 6.55 34.45
C GLN A 606 45.02 8.04 34.28
N GLY A 607 46.29 8.42 34.38
CA GLY A 607 46.73 9.81 34.23
C GLY A 607 46.53 10.69 35.47
N VAL A 608 46.08 10.12 36.59
CA VAL A 608 45.82 10.85 37.85
C VAL A 608 46.38 10.14 39.08
N LYS A 609 46.60 10.89 40.17
CA LYS A 609 47.24 10.36 41.39
C LYS A 609 46.33 9.45 42.22
N ARG A 610 45.01 9.67 42.17
CA ARG A 610 43.95 8.94 42.89
C ARG A 610 42.64 9.04 42.11
N GLY A 611 41.77 8.04 42.26
CA GLY A 611 40.46 7.99 41.63
C GLY A 611 40.14 6.61 41.06
N GLU A 612 38.99 6.05 41.39
CA GLU A 612 38.48 4.80 40.81
C GLU A 612 37.03 4.99 40.36
N ILE A 613 36.65 4.33 39.26
CA ILE A 613 35.29 4.34 38.72
C ILE A 613 34.67 2.94 38.77
N HIS A 614 33.42 2.88 39.20
CA HIS A 614 32.62 1.68 39.34
C HIS A 614 31.66 1.53 38.16
N VAL A 615 31.78 0.42 37.44
CA VAL A 615 30.97 0.14 36.25
C VAL A 615 30.33 -1.24 36.31
N ARG A 616 29.15 -1.38 35.70
CA ARG A 616 28.55 -2.66 35.34
C ARG A 616 28.39 -2.73 33.83
N ILE A 617 28.75 -3.85 33.22
CA ILE A 617 28.68 -4.04 31.78
C ILE A 617 28.02 -5.37 31.43
N THR A 618 27.07 -5.34 30.51
CA THR A 618 26.35 -6.51 30.00
C THR A 618 26.43 -6.52 28.48
N ARG A 619 26.92 -7.61 27.89
CA ARG A 619 26.89 -7.82 26.44
C ARG A 619 25.60 -8.56 26.07
N LYS A 620 24.55 -7.83 25.66
CA LYS A 620 23.26 -8.40 25.30
C LYS A 620 23.30 -8.98 23.89
N VAL A 621 23.24 -10.30 23.77
CA VAL A 621 23.16 -11.03 22.50
C VAL A 621 21.78 -11.71 22.42
N PRO A 622 21.02 -11.58 21.33
CA PRO A 622 19.73 -12.27 21.22
C PRO A 622 19.91 -13.78 21.37
N GLU A 623 19.43 -14.36 22.46
CA GLU A 623 19.44 -15.81 22.68
C GLU A 623 18.44 -16.48 21.75
N LEU A 624 18.94 -17.33 20.86
CA LEU A 624 18.17 -18.38 20.19
C LEU A 624 18.17 -19.60 21.08
N GLN A 625 17.08 -19.85 21.81
CA GLN A 625 16.63 -21.09 22.49
C GLN A 625 15.54 -20.69 23.51
N THR A 626 14.57 -21.47 24.02
CA THR A 626 13.94 -22.77 23.75
C THR A 626 12.72 -22.79 24.71
N ARG A 627 11.63 -23.44 24.29
CA ARG A 627 10.32 -23.61 24.96
C ARG A 627 10.23 -23.44 26.49
N SER A 628 9.18 -22.73 26.93
CA SER A 628 8.32 -23.13 28.06
C SER A 628 6.88 -23.28 27.55
N SER A 629 6.52 -24.51 27.19
CA SER A 629 5.34 -24.91 26.41
C SER A 629 4.16 -25.37 27.27
N LEU A 630 3.68 -24.56 28.23
CA LEU A 630 2.55 -25.00 29.08
C LEU A 630 1.37 -24.02 29.17
N GLU A 631 1.50 -22.77 28.74
CA GLU A 631 0.36 -21.82 28.69
C GLU A 631 -0.18 -21.58 27.27
N ALA A 632 0.65 -21.76 26.24
CA ALA A 632 0.24 -21.60 24.84
C ALA A 632 -0.68 -22.73 24.34
N ASP A 633 -0.62 -23.93 24.93
CA ASP A 633 -1.42 -25.08 24.48
C ASP A 633 -2.90 -24.97 24.87
N ALA A 634 -3.24 -24.21 25.93
CA ALA A 634 -4.62 -24.03 26.38
C ALA A 634 -5.44 -23.02 25.55
N SER A 635 -4.79 -22.00 24.98
CA SER A 635 -5.46 -21.02 24.10
C SER A 635 -5.58 -21.52 22.65
N LEU A 636 -4.57 -22.24 22.17
CA LEU A 636 -4.59 -22.91 20.86
C LEU A 636 -5.66 -24.01 20.79
N THR A 637 -5.90 -24.75 21.87
CA THR A 637 -6.93 -25.79 21.93
C THR A 637 -8.35 -25.22 21.88
N LYS A 638 -8.64 -24.12 22.58
CA LYS A 638 -9.96 -23.46 22.52
C LYS A 638 -10.28 -22.91 21.12
N SER A 639 -9.34 -22.25 20.46
CA SER A 639 -9.53 -21.73 19.09
C SER A 639 -9.76 -22.87 18.07
N HIS A 640 -8.98 -23.95 18.16
CA HIS A 640 -9.17 -25.13 17.30
C HIS A 640 -10.50 -25.85 17.59
N GLN A 641 -10.97 -25.85 18.84
CA GLN A 641 -12.23 -26.45 19.23
C GLN A 641 -13.43 -25.67 18.67
N ILE A 642 -13.44 -24.34 18.79
CA ILE A 642 -14.49 -23.47 18.24
C ILE A 642 -14.54 -23.61 16.70
N SER A 643 -13.37 -23.60 16.04
CA SER A 643 -13.30 -23.76 14.58
C SER A 643 -13.80 -25.15 14.11
N ASN A 644 -13.47 -26.22 14.85
CA ASN A 644 -13.98 -27.56 14.56
C ASN A 644 -15.49 -27.67 14.80
N GLN A 645 -16.03 -27.02 15.83
CA GLN A 645 -17.46 -26.96 16.09
C GLN A 645 -18.21 -26.21 14.98
N MET A 646 -17.72 -25.05 14.54
CA MET A 646 -18.29 -24.32 13.39
C MET A 646 -18.26 -25.15 12.10
N LYS A 647 -17.19 -25.92 11.87
CA LYS A 647 -17.09 -26.77 10.67
C LYS A 647 -18.10 -27.92 10.69
N GLN A 648 -18.24 -28.61 11.82
CA GLN A 648 -19.26 -29.67 11.97
C GLN A 648 -20.68 -29.09 11.87
N PHE A 649 -20.85 -27.87 12.34
CA PHE A 649 -22.11 -27.15 12.28
C PHE A 649 -22.51 -26.78 10.85
N LEU A 650 -21.59 -26.26 10.04
CA LEU A 650 -21.84 -25.96 8.62
C LEU A 650 -22.23 -27.20 7.82
N ILE A 651 -21.65 -28.36 8.17
CA ILE A 651 -22.01 -29.65 7.57
C ILE A 651 -23.46 -30.05 7.94
N LYS A 652 -23.84 -29.88 9.22
CA LYS A 652 -25.22 -30.13 9.69
C LYS A 652 -26.23 -29.14 9.09
N PHE A 653 -25.84 -27.87 8.92
CA PHE A 653 -26.68 -26.86 8.29
C PHE A 653 -26.95 -27.21 6.82
N GLN A 654 -25.92 -27.66 6.10
CA GLN A 654 -26.04 -28.11 4.72
C GLN A 654 -26.97 -29.32 4.58
N SER A 655 -26.88 -30.32 5.48
CA SER A 655 -27.80 -31.47 5.46
C SER A 655 -29.25 -31.08 5.74
N LEU A 656 -29.48 -30.12 6.64
CA LEU A 656 -30.83 -29.64 6.97
C LEU A 656 -31.49 -28.83 5.83
N ILE A 657 -30.68 -28.16 5.00
CA ILE A 657 -31.15 -27.51 3.77
C ILE A 657 -31.61 -28.57 2.76
N GLU A 658 -30.87 -29.66 2.63
CA GLU A 658 -31.20 -30.77 1.74
C GLU A 658 -32.49 -31.51 2.18
N ASP A 659 -32.73 -31.61 3.49
CA ASP A 659 -33.91 -32.27 4.07
C ASP A 659 -35.16 -31.37 4.19
N GLY A 660 -35.05 -30.06 3.88
CA GLY A 660 -36.19 -29.13 3.84
C GLY A 660 -36.86 -28.82 5.19
N SER A 661 -36.20 -29.11 6.32
CA SER A 661 -36.77 -28.88 7.67
C SER A 661 -36.55 -27.45 8.15
N LEU A 662 -37.59 -26.62 8.01
CA LEU A 662 -37.57 -25.18 8.37
C LEU A 662 -37.36 -24.93 9.87
N GLU A 663 -37.89 -25.81 10.73
CA GLU A 663 -37.75 -25.73 12.19
C GLU A 663 -36.35 -26.17 12.66
N GLY A 664 -35.77 -27.18 11.98
CA GLY A 664 -34.39 -27.60 12.17
C GLY A 664 -33.38 -26.52 11.78
N LEU A 665 -33.64 -25.79 10.68
CA LEU A 665 -32.82 -24.67 10.23
C LEU A 665 -32.85 -23.47 11.18
N SER A 666 -34.03 -23.16 11.76
CA SER A 666 -34.16 -22.07 12.74
C SER A 666 -33.40 -22.36 14.03
N THR A 667 -33.52 -23.59 14.54
CA THR A 667 -32.76 -24.06 15.71
C THR A 667 -31.26 -24.03 15.43
N ALA A 668 -30.88 -24.45 14.23
CA ALA A 668 -29.50 -24.41 13.78
C ALA A 668 -28.95 -22.96 13.70
N LEU A 669 -29.70 -22.02 13.12
CA LEU A 669 -29.27 -20.62 13.08
C LEU A 669 -29.07 -20.02 14.49
N SER A 670 -29.92 -20.41 15.44
CA SER A 670 -29.80 -19.97 16.83
C SER A 670 -28.56 -20.56 17.53
N GLU A 671 -28.24 -21.83 17.25
CA GLU A 671 -26.99 -22.48 17.72
C GLU A 671 -25.74 -21.83 17.09
N MET A 672 -25.80 -21.45 15.80
CA MET A 672 -24.71 -20.75 15.12
C MET A 672 -24.45 -19.37 15.70
N GLN A 673 -25.52 -18.62 15.98
CA GLN A 673 -25.42 -17.31 16.61
C GLN A 673 -24.79 -17.43 18.01
N SER A 674 -25.15 -18.46 18.78
CA SER A 674 -24.53 -18.71 20.09
C SER A 674 -23.02 -19.05 20.00
N LEU A 675 -22.59 -19.73 18.94
CA LEU A 675 -21.16 -20.03 18.72
C LEU A 675 -20.38 -18.80 18.23
N GLU A 676 -21.03 -17.93 17.45
CA GLU A 676 -20.48 -16.64 17.06
C GLU A 676 -20.31 -15.73 18.27
N ASP A 677 -21.30 -15.69 19.16
CA ASP A 677 -21.23 -14.95 20.44
C ASP A 677 -20.07 -15.46 21.32
N ILE A 678 -19.88 -16.79 21.42
CA ILE A 678 -18.75 -17.40 22.16
C ILE A 678 -17.40 -17.05 21.50
N GLN A 679 -17.34 -17.02 20.17
CA GLN A 679 -16.13 -16.63 19.45
C GLN A 679 -15.81 -15.15 19.65
N GLU A 680 -16.82 -14.28 19.63
CA GLU A 680 -16.69 -12.85 19.86
C GLU A 680 -16.29 -12.57 21.32
N GLU A 681 -16.91 -13.23 22.30
CA GLU A 681 -16.53 -13.15 23.71
C GLU A 681 -15.08 -13.60 23.94
N TYR A 682 -14.65 -14.68 23.26
CA TYR A 682 -13.27 -15.14 23.33
C TYR A 682 -12.28 -14.16 22.67
N MET A 683 -12.65 -13.52 21.56
CA MET A 683 -11.85 -12.46 20.95
C MET A 683 -11.74 -11.23 21.84
N VAL A 684 -12.85 -10.81 22.46
CA VAL A 684 -12.87 -9.71 23.43
C VAL A 684 -12.02 -10.05 24.65
N GLN A 685 -12.02 -11.30 25.11
CA GLN A 685 -11.14 -11.77 26.18
C GLN A 685 -9.66 -11.64 25.78
N LEU A 686 -9.29 -12.05 24.57
CA LEU A 686 -7.91 -11.93 24.08
C LEU A 686 -7.50 -10.46 23.90
N GLU A 687 -8.40 -9.61 23.43
CA GLU A 687 -8.16 -8.17 23.29
C GLU A 687 -8.03 -7.48 24.65
N THR A 688 -8.82 -7.87 25.64
CA THR A 688 -8.70 -7.36 27.02
C THR A 688 -7.43 -7.86 27.70
N GLU A 689 -7.03 -9.12 27.51
CA GLU A 689 -5.72 -9.60 27.97
C GLU A 689 -4.57 -8.85 27.30
N GLN A 690 -4.65 -8.62 25.99
CA GLN A 690 -3.67 -7.81 25.26
C GLN A 690 -3.62 -6.37 25.79
N MET A 691 -4.79 -5.76 26.04
CA MET A 691 -4.90 -4.42 26.59
C MET A 691 -4.32 -4.35 28.01
N LEU A 692 -4.61 -5.34 28.86
CA LEU A 692 -4.05 -5.43 30.22
C LEU A 692 -2.53 -5.57 30.18
N LEU A 693 -1.98 -6.35 29.26
CA LEU A 693 -0.54 -6.47 29.07
C LEU A 693 0.08 -5.15 28.58
N LEU A 694 -0.55 -4.48 27.62
CA LEU A 694 -0.10 -3.16 27.13
C LEU A 694 -0.21 -2.08 28.22
N ASN A 695 -1.28 -2.10 29.02
CA ASN A 695 -1.44 -1.22 30.16
C ASN A 695 -0.41 -1.52 31.24
N LYS A 696 -0.09 -2.79 31.50
CA LYS A 696 0.97 -3.15 32.45
C LYS A 696 2.35 -2.71 31.96
N ILE A 697 2.62 -2.82 30.66
CA ILE A 697 3.83 -2.26 30.03
C ILE A 697 3.86 -0.74 30.17
N LYS A 698 2.71 -0.08 30.02
CA LYS A 698 2.58 1.38 30.13
C LYS A 698 2.63 1.88 31.58
N GLU A 699 2.08 1.12 32.53
CA GLU A 699 2.17 1.35 33.97
C GLU A 699 3.59 1.15 34.44
N LEU A 700 4.30 0.10 34.02
CA LEU A 700 5.73 -0.05 34.27
C LEU A 700 6.52 1.13 33.68
N GLY A 701 6.16 1.56 32.46
CA GLY A 701 6.70 2.78 31.86
C GLY A 701 6.37 4.06 32.65
N GLN A 702 5.19 4.15 33.27
CA GLN A 702 4.75 5.30 34.08
C GLN A 702 5.27 5.26 35.52
N GLU A 703 5.50 4.10 36.13
CA GLU A 703 6.21 3.95 37.41
C GLU A 703 7.67 4.36 37.28
N VAL A 704 8.29 4.03 36.15
CA VAL A 704 9.61 4.54 35.76
C VAL A 704 9.58 6.07 35.57
N MET A 705 8.48 6.66 35.09
CA MET A 705 8.34 8.12 34.93
C MET A 705 7.82 8.87 36.18
N SER A 706 7.14 8.21 37.11
CA SER A 706 6.55 8.84 38.31
C SER A 706 7.42 8.71 39.55
N SER A 707 8.31 7.71 39.61
CA SER A 707 9.46 7.72 40.52
C SER A 707 10.40 8.91 40.25
N SER A 708 10.41 9.45 39.03
CA SER A 708 11.10 10.70 38.69
C SER A 708 10.35 11.99 39.08
N SER A 709 9.05 11.96 39.41
CA SER A 709 8.28 13.15 39.80
C SER A 709 8.00 13.25 41.31
N SER A 710 8.06 12.14 42.05
CA SER A 710 7.82 12.11 43.50
C SER A 710 8.96 12.66 44.37
N LEU A 711 10.16 12.87 43.82
CA LEU A 711 11.23 13.62 44.50
C LEU A 711 11.05 15.15 44.42
N SER A 712 10.11 15.66 43.62
CA SER A 712 9.85 17.12 43.53
C SER A 712 8.91 17.69 44.59
N ARG A 713 8.30 16.86 45.46
CA ARG A 713 7.34 17.33 46.48
C ARG A 713 7.67 17.01 47.94
N ARG A 714 8.84 16.43 48.23
CA ARG A 714 9.27 16.20 49.62
C ARG A 714 10.37 17.15 50.14
N SER A 715 10.44 18.36 49.58
CA SER A 715 11.10 19.50 50.25
C SER A 715 10.27 20.80 50.14
N SER A 716 9.06 20.78 50.69
CA SER A 716 8.41 22.00 51.21
C SER A 716 8.46 22.08 52.75
N ARG A 717 9.41 21.37 53.37
CA ARG A 717 9.89 21.64 54.72
C ARG A 717 11.40 21.47 54.75
N PHE A 718 12.13 22.49 54.33
CA PHE A 718 12.97 23.35 55.16
C PHE A 718 13.67 24.38 54.27
#